data_AF-A0A0D3KY13-F1
#
_entry.id   AF-A0A0D3KY13-F1
#
_cell.length_a   1.000
_cell.length_b   1.000
_cell.length_c   1.000
_cell.angle_alpha   90.00
_cell.angle_beta   90.00
_cell.angle_gamma   90.00
#
_symmetry.space_group_name_H-M   'P 1'
#
loop_
_entity.id
_entity.type
_entity.pdbx_description
1 polymer ?
#
loop_
_entity_poly.entity_id
_entity_poly.type
_entity_poly.pdbx_seq_one_letter_code
_entity_poly.pdbx_strand_id
1 'polypeptide(L)'
;MSTVYADRLRAAFARDGWVTIRRAVEPATMESLMAQIARELEAPSIAAESGEASASLDRPDTWPSGGSRRVLEVTPPGDAAHWAELVASPRLVAALDAILGEGGWELPVNAAAPTDGGRVPVRHWYAPVAFPDERGGCDDPAGSWAPVNRRGERWRGWHVDIGPGFDTGAARTSEGHPFQGAVVLLLGSGWSPGGGGTALIRGSHRWVAAALREVGERGVPHDELNGWSAREAGARREAGCLRLARESGGGRAAAGEPAHEEEGAASEAEVLQVCGEAGDVVLLHPWLVHGGTSNRAATPRVLVNGMARVTAEAFAAHGVRSLALLSAPPPSRSGEASAGCASSAGLAACSAGEPCPAGELRASLGEPSKRPPDEALLLPPPKRPSVASAESLAAEVARLGAAAEGRPRDVDPSLPRVSLVVPAHNAAWCLDEALASVLAQTYRGPLEVSIFDDGSSDGTRALIEAWIPRLRAARVDCVASGSRWGGDAHAEAGGIGFAKNRAVAQSSGSLLAFLDADDVMLPRRVELQVAALSASPRSLVGGAWRRWPDGATAHHEAWAHSLDEEGLWLHQFRETTVQMPTWAMARATFDAVGGFEEVPAEDLLFFHAHLDRAARAERPLLRVGGREEPLLCPADDMTLLQARAAAFERRVLSDPRWATFTVWGAGRDGKAFVAALSAAARSRVVALADINPRKVGELYTNHRLRGSDGALLPPFTLPVVHTRDIRGPVAVCVSLRRAEEGGEGEIQRVARGLGLVEGETLWYIF
;
A
#
# COMPACT_ATOMS: atom_id res chain seq x y z
N MET A 1 -6.31 -37.57 25.80
CA MET A 1 -6.45 -37.45 24.33
C MET A 1 -5.94 -38.74 23.70
N SER A 2 -6.58 -39.32 22.67
CA SER A 2 -6.04 -40.55 22.05
C SER A 2 -4.82 -40.23 21.18
N THR A 3 -3.85 -41.13 21.09
CA THR A 3 -2.63 -40.96 20.26
C THR A 3 -2.98 -40.62 18.81
N VAL A 4 -4.01 -41.27 18.26
CA VAL A 4 -4.53 -41.01 16.91
C VAL A 4 -4.99 -39.57 16.72
N TYR A 5 -5.64 -38.97 17.73
CA TYR A 5 -6.06 -37.57 17.65
C TYR A 5 -4.86 -36.61 17.71
N ALA A 6 -3.87 -36.91 18.55
CA ALA A 6 -2.63 -36.14 18.64
C ALA A 6 -1.85 -36.13 17.30
N ASP A 7 -1.75 -37.29 16.65
CA ASP A 7 -1.10 -37.43 15.35
C ASP A 7 -1.82 -36.65 14.26
N ARG A 8 -3.16 -36.72 14.21
CA ARG A 8 -3.97 -35.95 13.27
C ARG A 8 -3.80 -34.45 13.46
N LEU A 9 -3.80 -34.00 14.71
CA LEU A 9 -3.62 -32.60 15.06
C LEU A 9 -2.23 -32.09 14.62
N ARG A 10 -1.17 -32.85 14.90
CA ARG A 10 0.19 -32.57 14.41
C ARG A 10 0.26 -32.49 12.88
N ALA A 11 -0.30 -33.48 12.19
CA ALA A 11 -0.27 -33.55 10.74
C ALA A 11 -1.01 -32.36 10.09
N ALA A 12 -2.19 -32.01 10.62
CA ALA A 12 -2.95 -30.84 10.16
C ALA A 12 -2.17 -29.54 10.41
N PHE A 13 -1.60 -29.38 11.61
CA PHE A 13 -0.80 -28.20 11.95
C PHE A 13 0.45 -28.07 11.07
N ALA A 14 1.15 -29.17 10.78
CA ALA A 14 2.31 -29.16 9.89
C ALA A 14 1.93 -28.81 8.43
N ARG A 15 0.81 -29.36 7.94
CA ARG A 15 0.34 -29.17 6.57
C ARG A 15 -0.20 -27.76 6.33
N ASP A 16 -1.10 -27.31 7.21
CA ASP A 16 -1.90 -26.10 7.00
C ASP A 16 -1.35 -24.90 7.77
N GLY A 17 -0.55 -25.14 8.81
CA GLY A 17 0.03 -24.13 9.68
C GLY A 17 -0.92 -23.64 10.79
N TRP A 18 -2.09 -24.26 10.94
CA TRP A 18 -3.06 -23.89 11.98
C TRP A 18 -4.03 -25.04 12.32
N VAL A 19 -4.64 -24.99 13.50
CA VAL A 19 -5.72 -25.90 13.93
C VAL A 19 -6.71 -25.18 14.85
N THR A 20 -7.97 -25.67 14.92
CA THR A 20 -8.98 -25.17 15.87
C THR A 20 -9.31 -26.24 16.91
N ILE A 21 -9.27 -25.85 18.19
CA ILE A 21 -9.64 -26.65 19.34
C ILE A 21 -11.00 -26.15 19.84
N ARG A 22 -12.04 -26.93 19.52
CA ARG A 22 -13.41 -26.56 19.85
C ARG A 22 -13.69 -26.69 21.35
N ARG A 23 -14.40 -25.71 21.92
CA ARG A 23 -14.77 -25.65 23.35
C ARG A 23 -13.56 -25.96 24.23
N ALA A 24 -12.46 -25.26 23.98
CA ALA A 24 -11.21 -25.44 24.71
C ALA A 24 -11.32 -24.83 26.11
N VAL A 25 -12.10 -23.76 26.25
CA VAL A 25 -12.31 -23.06 27.52
C VAL A 25 -13.76 -23.24 27.97
N GLU A 26 -13.96 -23.45 29.26
CA GLU A 26 -15.31 -23.61 29.82
C GLU A 26 -16.09 -22.29 29.80
N PRO A 27 -17.43 -22.34 29.63
CA PRO A 27 -18.25 -21.12 29.52
C PRO A 27 -18.11 -20.15 30.70
N ALA A 28 -18.02 -20.67 31.94
CA ALA A 28 -17.88 -19.84 33.14
C ALA A 28 -16.55 -19.07 33.18
N THR A 29 -15.46 -19.72 32.78
CA THR A 29 -14.14 -19.10 32.63
C THR A 29 -14.18 -18.01 31.57
N MET A 30 -14.86 -18.27 30.44
CA MET A 30 -15.04 -17.28 29.39
C MET A 30 -15.86 -16.06 29.82
N GLU A 31 -16.97 -16.26 30.53
CA GLU A 31 -17.80 -15.17 31.05
C GLU A 31 -16.97 -14.24 31.98
N SER A 32 -16.19 -14.85 32.88
CA SER A 32 -15.30 -14.13 33.80
C SER A 32 -14.21 -13.33 33.07
N LEU A 33 -13.58 -13.93 32.06
CA LEU A 33 -12.55 -13.27 31.23
C LEU A 33 -13.16 -12.12 30.40
N MET A 34 -14.32 -12.32 29.80
CA MET A 34 -15.01 -11.29 29.02
C MET A 34 -15.44 -10.10 29.88
N ALA A 35 -15.88 -10.36 31.12
CA ALA A 35 -16.18 -9.30 32.07
C ALA A 35 -14.93 -8.47 32.44
N GLN A 36 -13.74 -9.10 32.51
CA GLN A 36 -12.49 -8.36 32.69
C GLN A 36 -12.18 -7.50 31.46
N ILE A 37 -12.23 -8.08 30.26
CA ILE A 37 -11.96 -7.35 29.00
C ILE A 37 -12.88 -6.15 28.84
N ALA A 38 -14.17 -6.28 29.15
CA ALA A 38 -15.13 -5.17 29.09
C ALA A 38 -14.72 -4.00 30.01
N ARG A 39 -14.33 -4.29 31.26
CA ARG A 39 -13.84 -3.25 32.20
C ARG A 39 -12.56 -2.58 31.69
N GLU A 40 -11.63 -3.37 31.18
CA GLU A 40 -10.33 -2.89 30.68
C GLU A 40 -10.45 -2.09 29.38
N LEU A 41 -11.52 -2.32 28.59
CA LEU A 41 -11.82 -1.54 27.38
C LEU A 41 -12.38 -0.14 27.73
N GLU A 42 -13.14 -0.04 28.81
CA GLU A 42 -13.68 1.23 29.31
C GLU A 42 -12.66 2.03 30.11
N ALA A 43 -11.87 1.35 30.94
CA ALA A 43 -10.86 1.94 31.80
C ALA A 43 -9.62 1.02 31.89
N PRO A 44 -8.63 1.19 31.02
CA PRO A 44 -7.44 0.34 30.99
C PRO A 44 -6.61 0.47 32.27
N SER A 45 -6.35 -0.63 32.96
CA SER A 45 -5.40 -0.71 34.06
C SER A 45 -3.95 -0.74 33.58
N ILE A 46 -3.72 -1.25 32.37
CA ILE A 46 -2.42 -1.25 31.66
C ILE A 46 -2.58 -0.42 30.39
N ALA A 47 -1.71 0.58 30.22
CA ALA A 47 -1.75 1.46 29.07
C ALA A 47 -1.49 0.70 27.76
N ALA A 48 -2.43 0.75 26.82
CA ALA A 48 -2.25 0.21 25.48
C ALA A 48 -1.22 1.03 24.68
N GLU A 49 -0.49 0.37 23.77
CA GLU A 49 0.45 1.05 22.86
C GLU A 49 -0.26 2.04 21.91
N SER A 50 -1.57 1.87 21.74
CA SER A 50 -2.41 2.62 20.79
C SER A 50 -2.87 4.01 21.26
N GLY A 51 -2.70 4.35 22.54
CA GLY A 51 -3.22 5.58 23.14
C GLY A 51 -4.62 5.44 23.77
N GLU A 52 -5.11 6.54 24.35
CA GLU A 52 -6.33 6.66 25.17
C GLU A 52 -7.61 6.77 24.33
N ALA A 53 -8.08 5.67 23.76
CA ALA A 53 -9.47 5.57 23.30
C ALA A 53 -10.16 4.47 24.11
N SER A 54 -11.17 4.84 24.90
CA SER A 54 -12.04 3.90 25.60
C SER A 54 -13.38 3.74 24.86
N ALA A 55 -13.92 2.53 24.88
CA ALA A 55 -15.21 2.20 24.28
C ALA A 55 -15.90 1.14 25.14
N SER A 56 -17.22 1.00 24.99
CA SER A 56 -17.99 -0.04 25.69
C SER A 56 -18.54 -1.05 24.68
N LEU A 57 -18.48 -2.34 25.04
CA LEU A 57 -18.99 -3.42 24.17
C LEU A 57 -20.50 -3.32 23.94
N ASP A 58 -21.24 -2.77 24.91
CA ASP A 58 -22.71 -2.74 24.91
C ASP A 58 -23.29 -1.38 24.49
N ARG A 59 -22.44 -0.36 24.24
CA ARG A 59 -22.87 0.99 23.87
C ARG A 59 -22.37 1.41 22.48
N PRO A 60 -23.18 1.22 21.42
CA PRO A 60 -22.80 1.56 20.05
C PRO A 60 -22.40 3.02 19.84
N ASP A 61 -22.95 3.95 20.62
CA ASP A 61 -22.61 5.37 20.59
C ASP A 61 -21.17 5.68 21.01
N THR A 62 -20.51 4.73 21.69
CA THR A 62 -19.10 4.84 22.09
C THR A 62 -18.12 4.21 21.10
N TRP A 63 -18.63 3.54 20.05
CA TRP A 63 -17.78 2.82 19.11
C TRP A 63 -17.02 3.78 18.18
N PRO A 64 -15.77 3.45 17.79
CA PRO A 64 -15.01 4.27 16.86
C PRO A 64 -15.74 4.40 15.51
N SER A 65 -15.97 5.64 15.06
CA SER A 65 -16.63 6.00 13.79
C SER A 65 -15.67 6.65 12.79
N GLY A 66 -16.05 6.77 11.50
CA GLY A 66 -15.24 7.42 10.45
C GLY A 66 -13.85 6.79 10.15
N GLY A 67 -12.81 7.59 9.86
CA GLY A 67 -11.44 7.12 9.56
C GLY A 67 -10.60 6.70 10.78
N SER A 68 -11.23 6.56 11.94
CA SER A 68 -10.60 6.19 13.22
C SER A 68 -10.17 4.72 13.23
N ARG A 69 -9.23 4.38 14.12
CA ARG A 69 -8.78 2.99 14.34
C ARG A 69 -9.97 2.11 14.79
N ARG A 70 -10.35 1.14 13.97
CA ARG A 70 -11.52 0.24 14.19
C ARG A 70 -11.25 -0.94 15.11
N VAL A 71 -9.98 -1.19 15.44
CA VAL A 71 -9.56 -2.25 16.36
C VAL A 71 -8.88 -1.62 17.56
N LEU A 72 -9.52 -1.70 18.73
CA LEU A 72 -8.93 -1.28 20.00
C LEU A 72 -8.21 -2.47 20.64
N GLU A 73 -7.05 -2.24 21.25
CA GLU A 73 -6.26 -3.30 21.90
C GLU A 73 -6.32 -3.12 23.41
N VAL A 74 -6.67 -4.19 24.11
CA VAL A 74 -6.72 -4.26 25.57
C VAL A 74 -5.59 -5.15 26.07
N THR A 75 -4.94 -4.80 27.18
CA THR A 75 -3.93 -5.66 27.83
C THR A 75 -4.42 -6.03 29.23
N PRO A 76 -5.18 -7.14 29.39
CA PRO A 76 -5.76 -7.51 30.68
C PRO A 76 -4.69 -8.03 31.66
N PRO A 77 -4.74 -7.67 32.95
CA PRO A 77 -3.84 -8.23 33.97
C PRO A 77 -4.17 -9.71 34.25
N GLY A 78 -3.14 -10.51 34.55
CA GLY A 78 -3.25 -11.97 34.75
C GLY A 78 -3.53 -12.40 36.19
N ASP A 79 -4.16 -11.56 37.01
CA ASP A 79 -4.37 -11.77 38.45
C ASP A 79 -5.67 -12.49 38.82
N ALA A 80 -6.59 -12.63 37.85
CA ALA A 80 -7.85 -13.30 38.05
C ALA A 80 -7.77 -14.83 37.82
N ALA A 81 -8.59 -15.59 38.56
CA ALA A 81 -8.58 -17.06 38.57
C ALA A 81 -8.82 -17.71 37.18
N HIS A 82 -9.58 -17.04 36.30
CA HIS A 82 -9.85 -17.55 34.96
C HIS A 82 -8.58 -17.72 34.11
N TRP A 83 -7.50 -16.97 34.41
CA TRP A 83 -6.22 -17.14 33.73
C TRP A 83 -5.55 -18.48 34.09
N ALA A 84 -5.63 -18.89 35.36
CA ALA A 84 -5.14 -20.19 35.80
C ALA A 84 -5.97 -21.32 35.16
N GLU A 85 -7.28 -21.15 35.06
CA GLU A 85 -8.18 -22.11 34.39
C GLU A 85 -7.91 -22.21 32.88
N LEU A 86 -7.65 -21.09 32.21
CA LEU A 86 -7.27 -21.04 30.80
C LEU A 86 -5.96 -21.81 30.56
N VAL A 87 -4.92 -21.52 31.35
CA VAL A 87 -3.60 -22.15 31.24
C VAL A 87 -3.67 -23.66 31.54
N ALA A 88 -4.55 -24.05 32.47
CA ALA A 88 -4.76 -25.44 32.85
C ALA A 88 -5.81 -26.18 31.98
N SER A 89 -6.33 -25.56 30.91
CA SER A 89 -7.35 -26.17 30.06
C SER A 89 -6.87 -27.53 29.51
N PRO A 90 -7.55 -28.65 29.83
CA PRO A 90 -7.09 -29.98 29.42
C PRO A 90 -7.00 -30.17 27.90
N ARG A 91 -7.89 -29.50 27.14
CA ARG A 91 -7.91 -29.59 25.68
C ARG A 91 -6.80 -28.76 25.06
N LEU A 92 -6.54 -27.57 25.60
CA LEU A 92 -5.46 -26.70 25.14
C LEU A 92 -4.10 -27.33 25.46
N VAL A 93 -3.90 -27.79 26.70
CA VAL A 93 -2.67 -28.45 27.14
C VAL A 93 -2.37 -29.65 26.25
N ALA A 94 -3.35 -30.55 26.04
CA ALA A 94 -3.14 -31.73 25.21
C ALA A 94 -2.80 -31.39 23.74
N ALA A 95 -3.39 -30.33 23.18
CA ALA A 95 -3.07 -29.86 21.83
C ALA A 95 -1.64 -29.27 21.75
N LEU A 96 -1.23 -28.50 22.75
CA LEU A 96 0.11 -27.93 22.83
C LEU A 96 1.17 -29.01 23.07
N ASP A 97 0.92 -30.00 23.93
CA ASP A 97 1.80 -31.16 24.10
C ASP A 97 1.98 -31.93 22.78
N ALA A 98 0.89 -32.05 21.99
CA ALA A 98 0.97 -32.69 20.69
C ALA A 98 1.86 -31.90 19.71
N ILE A 99 1.79 -30.58 19.69
CA ILE A 99 2.50 -29.70 18.72
C ILE A 99 3.93 -29.37 19.17
N LEU A 100 4.11 -28.96 20.42
CA LEU A 100 5.36 -28.44 20.97
C LEU A 100 6.17 -29.49 21.74
N GLY A 101 5.55 -30.61 22.11
CA GLY A 101 6.15 -31.67 22.91
C GLY A 101 5.71 -31.59 24.37
N GLU A 102 5.54 -32.77 24.98
CA GLU A 102 5.03 -32.91 26.35
C GLU A 102 5.92 -32.19 27.37
N GLY A 103 5.32 -31.28 28.15
CA GLY A 103 5.98 -30.57 29.25
C GLY A 103 7.13 -29.61 28.84
N GLY A 104 7.31 -29.36 27.54
CA GLY A 104 8.39 -28.52 27.00
C GLY A 104 8.02 -27.07 26.73
N TRP A 105 6.91 -26.58 27.27
CA TRP A 105 6.36 -25.26 26.97
C TRP A 105 5.63 -24.66 28.18
N GLU A 106 5.40 -23.35 28.13
CA GLU A 106 4.65 -22.60 29.13
C GLU A 106 3.72 -21.55 28.49
N LEU A 107 2.65 -21.21 29.21
CA LEU A 107 1.69 -20.15 28.86
C LEU A 107 1.74 -19.06 29.94
N PRO A 108 2.71 -18.14 29.86
CA PRO A 108 2.84 -17.06 30.84
C PRO A 108 1.66 -16.09 30.75
N VAL A 109 1.27 -15.49 31.87
CA VAL A 109 0.18 -14.49 31.94
C VAL A 109 0.74 -13.10 32.28
N ASN A 110 -0.03 -12.05 31.99
CA ASN A 110 0.41 -10.68 32.27
C ASN A 110 0.56 -10.44 33.79
N ALA A 111 1.54 -9.64 34.19
CA ALA A 111 1.69 -9.23 35.59
C ALA A 111 0.54 -8.33 36.05
N ALA A 112 0.20 -8.39 37.34
CA ALA A 112 -0.92 -7.66 37.95
C ALA A 112 -0.68 -6.15 38.16
N ALA A 113 0.58 -5.69 38.13
CA ALA A 113 0.96 -4.34 38.55
C ALA A 113 1.75 -3.58 37.47
N PRO A 114 1.52 -2.26 37.31
CA PRO A 114 2.33 -1.42 36.45
C PRO A 114 3.71 -1.23 37.06
N THR A 115 4.76 -1.43 36.26
CA THR A 115 6.05 -0.79 36.55
C THR A 115 5.90 0.74 36.45
N ASP A 116 6.83 1.50 37.06
CA ASP A 116 6.85 2.97 37.01
C ASP A 116 6.50 3.45 35.58
N GLY A 117 5.32 4.08 35.42
CA GLY A 117 4.82 4.56 34.13
C GLY A 117 3.68 3.78 33.46
N GLY A 118 3.02 2.83 34.14
CA GLY A 118 1.75 2.26 33.65
C GLY A 118 1.88 1.18 32.57
N ARG A 119 3.09 0.69 32.32
CA ARG A 119 3.40 -0.37 31.34
C ARG A 119 3.87 -1.64 32.04
N VAL A 120 3.56 -2.78 31.45
CA VAL A 120 4.17 -4.07 31.84
C VAL A 120 5.47 -4.28 31.07
N PRO A 121 6.54 -4.81 31.69
CA PRO A 121 7.82 -5.06 31.01
C PRO A 121 7.71 -6.00 29.82
N VAL A 122 6.82 -6.99 29.92
CA VAL A 122 6.53 -7.98 28.88
C VAL A 122 5.02 -8.17 28.78
N ARG A 123 4.48 -8.01 27.57
CA ARG A 123 3.08 -8.27 27.24
C ARG A 123 2.94 -9.71 26.78
N HIS A 124 2.36 -10.58 27.61
CA HIS A 124 2.11 -11.99 27.32
C HIS A 124 0.79 -12.22 26.56
N TRP A 125 -0.24 -11.47 26.93
CA TRP A 125 -1.56 -11.53 26.32
C TRP A 125 -2.08 -10.14 25.98
N TYR A 126 -2.82 -10.05 24.89
CA TYR A 126 -3.57 -8.85 24.53
C TYR A 126 -4.87 -9.23 23.82
N ALA A 127 -5.89 -8.38 23.92
CA ALA A 127 -7.20 -8.64 23.36
C ALA A 127 -7.57 -7.55 22.34
N PRO A 128 -7.42 -7.81 21.02
CA PRO A 128 -7.98 -6.93 20.01
C PRO A 128 -9.52 -7.05 19.97
N VAL A 129 -10.18 -5.89 20.02
CA VAL A 129 -11.63 -5.71 19.91
C VAL A 129 -11.91 -4.99 18.59
N ALA A 130 -12.50 -5.71 17.63
CA ALA A 130 -12.85 -5.19 16.32
C ALA A 130 -14.31 -4.72 16.28
N PHE A 131 -14.52 -3.42 16.11
CA PHE A 131 -15.86 -2.81 16.07
C PHE A 131 -16.48 -2.88 14.66
N PRO A 132 -17.83 -2.86 14.57
CA PRO A 132 -18.54 -2.85 13.29
C PRO A 132 -18.14 -1.70 12.36
N ASP A 133 -18.15 -1.98 11.06
CA ASP A 133 -17.99 -0.95 10.03
C ASP A 133 -19.34 -0.23 9.82
N GLU A 134 -19.41 1.08 10.07
CA GLU A 134 -20.62 1.94 9.94
C GLU A 134 -21.27 2.00 8.54
N ARG A 135 -20.80 1.22 7.56
CA ARG A 135 -21.40 1.14 6.22
C ARG A 135 -22.58 0.16 6.23
N GLY A 136 -23.65 0.55 6.92
CA GLY A 136 -24.99 0.04 6.66
C GLY A 136 -25.52 0.60 5.34
N GLY A 137 -25.13 -0.03 4.22
CA GLY A 137 -25.62 0.24 2.88
C GLY A 137 -25.30 -0.97 2.00
N CYS A 138 -26.29 -1.84 1.85
CA CYS A 138 -26.22 -3.07 1.07
C CYS A 138 -26.14 -2.72 -0.43
N ASP A 139 -24.95 -2.80 -1.03
CA ASP A 139 -24.75 -2.79 -2.50
C ASP A 139 -23.63 -3.76 -2.95
N ASP A 140 -23.20 -4.68 -2.09
CA ASP A 140 -22.52 -5.91 -2.53
C ASP A 140 -23.49 -7.08 -2.28
N PRO A 141 -24.19 -7.56 -3.32
CA PRO A 141 -25.20 -8.62 -3.19
C PRO A 141 -24.63 -9.97 -2.70
N ALA A 142 -23.33 -10.09 -2.46
CA ALA A 142 -22.67 -11.37 -2.19
C ALA A 142 -21.60 -11.33 -1.09
N GLY A 143 -21.95 -11.02 0.17
CA GLY A 143 -21.30 -11.61 1.37
C GLY A 143 -19.76 -11.68 1.42
N SER A 144 -19.04 -10.74 0.80
CA SER A 144 -17.58 -10.75 0.68
C SER A 144 -16.92 -10.22 1.97
N TRP A 145 -15.79 -10.76 2.39
CA TRP A 145 -14.94 -10.17 3.42
C TRP A 145 -13.54 -10.04 2.86
N ALA A 146 -12.77 -9.07 3.35
CA ALA A 146 -11.39 -8.88 2.93
C ALA A 146 -10.46 -8.79 4.14
N PRO A 147 -9.22 -9.31 4.03
CA PRO A 147 -8.13 -8.95 4.92
C PRO A 147 -7.92 -7.43 4.87
N VAL A 148 -7.77 -6.79 6.03
CA VAL A 148 -7.54 -5.35 6.16
C VAL A 148 -6.47 -5.07 7.20
N ASN A 149 -5.81 -3.93 7.09
CA ASN A 149 -4.99 -3.41 8.19
C ASN A 149 -5.87 -2.76 9.28
N ARG A 150 -5.24 -2.28 10.37
CA ARG A 150 -5.92 -1.65 11.51
C ARG A 150 -6.68 -0.35 11.15
N ARG A 151 -6.44 0.19 9.96
CA ARG A 151 -7.11 1.39 9.39
C ARG A 151 -8.17 1.04 8.34
N GLY A 152 -8.42 -0.25 8.10
CA GLY A 152 -9.41 -0.71 7.13
C GLY A 152 -8.89 -0.82 5.69
N GLU A 153 -7.59 -0.61 5.44
CA GLU A 153 -7.03 -0.74 4.08
C GLU A 153 -6.92 -2.21 3.71
N ARG A 154 -7.57 -2.61 2.62
CA ARG A 154 -7.64 -3.99 2.14
C ARG A 154 -6.26 -4.51 1.74
N TRP A 155 -6.01 -5.78 2.04
CA TRP A 155 -4.79 -6.54 1.69
C TRP A 155 -3.46 -5.98 2.22
N ARG A 156 -3.48 -4.92 3.03
CA ARG A 156 -2.29 -4.30 3.63
C ARG A 156 -1.99 -4.73 5.07
N GLY A 157 -2.77 -5.66 5.63
CA GLY A 157 -2.74 -6.04 7.05
C GLY A 157 -1.91 -7.28 7.42
N TRP A 158 -1.15 -7.84 6.48
CA TRP A 158 -0.47 -9.13 6.64
C TRP A 158 0.81 -9.04 7.48
N HIS A 159 0.96 -9.96 8.43
CA HIS A 159 2.11 -10.05 9.31
C HIS A 159 2.27 -11.47 9.88
N VAL A 160 3.40 -11.72 10.53
CA VAL A 160 3.63 -12.87 11.42
C VAL A 160 3.66 -12.37 12.86
N ASP A 161 3.26 -13.22 13.82
CA ASP A 161 3.11 -12.78 15.21
C ASP A 161 4.46 -12.61 15.91
N ILE A 162 4.55 -11.58 16.75
CA ILE A 162 5.68 -11.38 17.69
C ILE A 162 5.27 -12.07 18.97
N GLY A 163 5.97 -13.13 19.34
CA GLY A 163 5.80 -13.73 20.66
C GLY A 163 6.02 -12.71 21.79
N PRO A 164 5.60 -13.03 23.01
CA PRO A 164 5.84 -12.14 24.14
C PRO A 164 7.31 -12.15 24.57
N GLY A 165 7.84 -10.98 24.94
CA GLY A 165 9.21 -10.82 25.43
C GLY A 165 10.25 -10.63 24.32
N PHE A 166 9.81 -10.32 23.09
CA PHE A 166 10.69 -10.04 21.97
C PHE A 166 10.86 -8.56 21.71
N ASP A 167 12.11 -8.16 21.51
CA ASP A 167 12.42 -6.90 20.83
C ASP A 167 12.08 -7.06 19.33
N THR A 168 11.31 -6.12 18.79
CA THR A 168 11.03 -6.00 17.35
C THR A 168 12.31 -5.98 16.49
N GLY A 169 13.44 -5.53 17.06
CA GLY A 169 14.74 -5.50 16.39
C GLY A 169 15.50 -6.83 16.38
N ALA A 170 15.02 -7.86 17.08
CA ALA A 170 15.67 -9.17 17.15
C ALA A 170 15.51 -9.94 15.83
N ALA A 171 16.61 -10.53 15.37
CA ALA A 171 16.64 -11.33 14.14
C ALA A 171 15.95 -12.69 14.35
N ARG A 172 15.14 -13.10 13.37
CA ARG A 172 14.49 -14.39 13.28
C ARG A 172 15.33 -15.32 12.42
N THR A 173 15.64 -16.52 12.91
CA THR A 173 16.32 -17.55 12.13
C THR A 173 15.36 -18.70 11.85
N SER A 174 15.75 -19.61 10.96
CA SER A 174 14.99 -20.85 10.70
C SER A 174 14.95 -21.82 11.90
N GLU A 175 15.74 -21.57 12.95
CA GLU A 175 15.75 -22.38 14.17
C GLU A 175 14.79 -21.83 15.24
N GLY A 176 14.25 -20.64 15.04
CA GLY A 176 13.35 -19.97 15.97
C GLY A 176 14.09 -19.30 17.13
N HIS A 177 13.38 -19.12 18.24
CA HIS A 177 13.91 -18.46 19.44
C HIS A 177 13.28 -19.09 20.70
N PRO A 178 13.99 -19.11 21.84
CA PRO A 178 13.48 -19.66 23.11
C PRO A 178 12.18 -19.06 23.65
N PHE A 179 11.68 -17.95 23.10
CA PHE A 179 10.41 -17.34 23.52
C PHE A 179 9.29 -17.56 22.49
N GLN A 180 9.57 -18.30 21.41
CA GLN A 180 8.60 -18.68 20.39
C GLN A 180 8.02 -20.07 20.66
N GLY A 181 6.82 -20.34 20.15
CA GLY A 181 6.23 -21.68 20.17
C GLY A 181 5.03 -21.76 19.26
N ALA A 182 3.81 -21.71 19.80
CA ALA A 182 2.56 -21.66 19.03
C ALA A 182 1.72 -20.44 19.44
N VAL A 183 1.21 -19.71 18.46
CA VAL A 183 0.29 -18.59 18.70
C VAL A 183 -1.05 -19.16 19.15
N VAL A 184 -1.65 -18.53 20.15
CA VAL A 184 -2.92 -18.94 20.75
C VAL A 184 -3.94 -17.83 20.56
N LEU A 185 -4.94 -18.08 19.73
CA LEU A 185 -6.05 -17.18 19.45
C LEU A 185 -7.32 -17.72 20.14
N LEU A 186 -7.68 -17.18 21.29
CA LEU A 186 -8.91 -17.53 22.00
C LEU A 186 -10.07 -16.63 21.53
N LEU A 187 -11.14 -17.23 21.04
CA LEU A 187 -12.31 -16.49 20.56
C LEU A 187 -13.18 -16.06 21.76
N GLY A 188 -13.34 -14.75 21.96
CA GLY A 188 -14.15 -14.17 23.04
C GLY A 188 -15.63 -13.93 22.68
N SER A 189 -15.97 -14.07 21.40
CA SER A 189 -17.33 -13.92 20.85
C SER A 189 -17.61 -15.00 19.81
N GLY A 190 -18.81 -15.02 19.20
CA GLY A 190 -19.13 -15.88 18.05
C GLY A 190 -18.69 -15.28 16.71
N TRP A 191 -18.14 -16.11 15.81
CA TRP A 191 -17.47 -15.70 14.56
C TRP A 191 -17.99 -16.53 13.39
N SER A 192 -18.64 -15.86 12.45
CA SER A 192 -19.14 -16.46 11.22
C SER A 192 -18.40 -15.91 10.00
N PRO A 193 -18.35 -16.65 8.88
CA PRO A 193 -17.78 -16.15 7.63
C PRO A 193 -18.45 -14.85 7.18
N GLY A 194 -17.65 -13.82 6.89
CA GLY A 194 -18.14 -12.48 6.61
C GLY A 194 -18.29 -11.58 7.84
N GLY A 195 -18.18 -12.14 9.05
CA GLY A 195 -18.47 -11.47 10.33
C GLY A 195 -17.28 -10.81 11.02
N GLY A 196 -16.20 -10.53 10.29
CA GLY A 196 -14.97 -9.90 10.81
C GLY A 196 -14.02 -10.84 11.55
N GLY A 197 -12.94 -10.26 12.11
CA GLY A 197 -11.93 -11.00 12.86
C GLY A 197 -10.55 -11.12 12.20
N THR A 198 -10.02 -12.33 12.11
CA THR A 198 -8.66 -12.66 11.67
C THR A 198 -8.70 -13.49 10.40
N ALA A 199 -7.89 -13.13 9.40
CA ALA A 199 -7.61 -13.94 8.23
C ALA A 199 -6.22 -14.55 8.31
N LEU A 200 -6.03 -15.72 7.72
CA LEU A 200 -4.76 -16.42 7.61
C LEU A 200 -4.53 -16.91 6.19
N ILE A 201 -3.27 -17.04 5.81
CA ILE A 201 -2.87 -17.63 4.54
C ILE A 201 -2.45 -19.07 4.80
N ARG A 202 -3.26 -20.02 4.35
CA ARG A 202 -3.02 -21.46 4.55
C ARG A 202 -1.67 -21.86 3.97
N GLY A 203 -0.82 -22.50 4.78
CA GLY A 203 0.48 -22.98 4.32
C GLY A 203 1.61 -21.94 4.23
N SER A 204 1.34 -20.67 4.55
CA SER A 204 2.32 -19.56 4.44
C SER A 204 3.52 -19.70 5.38
N HIS A 205 3.39 -20.49 6.46
CA HIS A 205 4.51 -20.82 7.35
C HIS A 205 5.68 -21.49 6.63
N ARG A 206 5.42 -22.20 5.53
CA ARG A 206 6.46 -22.79 4.68
C ARG A 206 7.18 -21.75 3.83
N TRP A 207 6.51 -20.67 3.43
CA TRP A 207 7.13 -19.57 2.69
C TRP A 207 8.12 -18.83 3.57
N VAL A 208 7.65 -18.45 4.77
CA VAL A 208 8.49 -17.81 5.78
C VAL A 208 9.68 -18.70 6.14
N ALA A 209 9.46 -20.01 6.29
CA ALA A 209 10.55 -20.96 6.55
C ALA A 209 11.57 -21.00 5.42
N ALA A 210 11.13 -21.04 4.17
CA ALA A 210 12.02 -21.03 3.00
C ALA A 210 12.85 -19.74 2.96
N ALA A 211 12.20 -18.58 3.11
CA ALA A 211 12.87 -17.28 3.13
C ALA A 211 13.90 -17.18 4.28
N LEU A 212 13.56 -17.65 5.48
CA LEU A 212 14.49 -17.64 6.62
C LEU A 212 15.69 -18.58 6.42
N ARG A 213 15.50 -19.72 5.73
CA ARG A 213 16.60 -20.64 5.39
C ARG A 213 17.57 -20.02 4.37
N GLU A 214 17.09 -19.24 3.42
CA GLU A 214 17.94 -18.54 2.45
C GLU A 214 18.86 -17.49 3.10
N VAL A 215 18.36 -16.82 4.15
CA VAL A 215 19.12 -15.81 4.90
C VAL A 215 20.11 -16.44 5.89
N GLY A 216 19.86 -17.69 6.31
CA GLY A 216 20.73 -18.47 7.18
C GLY A 216 20.85 -17.89 8.60
N GLU A 217 22.00 -18.10 9.23
CA GLU A 217 22.28 -17.71 10.63
C GLU A 217 22.19 -16.20 10.89
N ARG A 218 22.27 -15.38 9.84
CA ARG A 218 22.12 -13.92 9.96
C ARG A 218 20.72 -13.54 10.46
N GLY A 219 19.72 -14.34 10.10
CA GLY A 219 18.31 -14.10 10.41
C GLY A 219 17.75 -12.80 9.82
N VAL A 220 16.45 -12.58 10.01
CA VAL A 220 15.71 -11.41 9.51
C VAL A 220 15.06 -10.68 10.69
N PRO A 221 15.31 -9.38 10.91
CA PRO A 221 14.59 -8.59 11.90
C PRO A 221 13.09 -8.73 11.74
N HIS A 222 12.36 -8.79 12.84
CA HIS A 222 10.94 -9.13 12.76
C HIS A 222 10.11 -8.10 11.97
N ASP A 223 10.42 -6.81 12.10
CA ASP A 223 9.79 -5.74 11.32
C ASP A 223 10.02 -5.90 9.80
N GLU A 224 11.23 -6.28 9.41
CA GLU A 224 11.56 -6.63 8.03
C GLU A 224 10.79 -7.87 7.56
N LEU A 225 10.64 -8.88 8.42
CA LEU A 225 9.89 -10.10 8.13
C LEU A 225 8.39 -9.84 7.94
N ASN A 226 7.82 -8.91 8.70
CA ASN A 226 6.44 -8.44 8.50
C ASN A 226 6.29 -7.69 7.18
N GLY A 227 7.22 -6.78 6.89
CA GLY A 227 7.25 -6.07 5.61
C GLY A 227 7.38 -7.03 4.42
N TRP A 228 8.23 -8.06 4.55
CA TRP A 228 8.36 -9.13 3.57
C TRP A 228 7.05 -9.93 3.42
N SER A 229 6.42 -10.32 4.53
CA SER A 229 5.17 -11.09 4.53
C SER A 229 4.02 -10.32 3.85
N ALA A 230 3.94 -9.01 4.07
CA ALA A 230 2.97 -8.14 3.40
C ALA A 230 3.22 -8.03 1.90
N ARG A 231 4.48 -7.84 1.48
CA ARG A 231 4.86 -7.80 0.05
C ARG A 231 4.62 -9.14 -0.64
N GLU A 232 5.03 -10.25 -0.02
CA GLU A 232 4.86 -11.60 -0.58
C GLU A 232 3.38 -11.97 -0.75
N ALA A 233 2.55 -11.67 0.25
CA ALA A 233 1.10 -11.86 0.16
C ALA A 233 0.49 -10.99 -0.95
N GLY A 234 0.95 -9.74 -1.09
CA GLY A 234 0.56 -8.84 -2.18
C GLY A 234 0.94 -9.37 -3.56
N ALA A 235 2.20 -9.71 -3.77
CA ALA A 235 2.72 -10.24 -5.03
C ALA A 235 2.01 -11.54 -5.45
N ARG A 236 1.74 -12.45 -4.52
CA ARG A 236 0.99 -13.68 -4.82
C ARG A 236 -0.47 -13.41 -5.16
N ARG A 237 -1.09 -12.39 -4.56
CA ARG A 237 -2.45 -11.96 -4.90
C ARG A 237 -2.50 -11.36 -6.30
N GLU A 238 -1.53 -10.52 -6.64
CA GLU A 238 -1.37 -9.89 -7.96
C GLU A 238 -1.11 -10.95 -9.05
N ALA A 239 -0.29 -11.97 -8.75
CA ALA A 239 -0.06 -13.11 -9.63
C ALA A 239 -1.26 -14.09 -9.72
N GLY A 240 -2.36 -13.83 -9.01
CA GLY A 240 -3.54 -14.70 -9.00
C GLY A 240 -3.34 -16.04 -8.27
N CYS A 241 -2.23 -16.22 -7.56
CA CYS A 241 -1.85 -17.42 -6.80
C CYS A 241 -2.41 -17.45 -5.38
N LEU A 242 -3.00 -16.33 -4.93
CA LEU A 242 -3.62 -16.19 -3.61
C LEU A 242 -5.08 -15.74 -3.77
N ARG A 243 -6.02 -16.62 -3.42
CA ARG A 243 -7.47 -16.36 -3.54
C ARG A 243 -8.17 -16.47 -2.19
N LEU A 244 -9.28 -15.76 -2.03
CA LEU A 244 -10.17 -16.01 -0.89
C LEU A 244 -10.83 -17.38 -1.08
N ALA A 245 -10.94 -18.17 -0.01
CA ALA A 245 -11.50 -19.52 -0.09
C ALA A 245 -12.87 -19.63 -0.75
N ARG A 246 -13.69 -18.58 -0.62
CA ARG A 246 -15.02 -18.51 -1.25
C ARG A 246 -14.98 -18.26 -2.75
N GLU A 247 -13.91 -17.67 -3.28
CA GLU A 247 -13.72 -17.42 -4.72
C GLU A 247 -13.37 -18.71 -5.47
N SER A 248 -12.87 -19.74 -4.78
CA SER A 248 -12.43 -21.02 -5.36
C SER A 248 -13.56 -22.02 -5.67
N GLY A 249 -14.84 -21.64 -5.56
CA GLY A 249 -15.98 -22.51 -5.87
C GLY A 249 -16.23 -23.67 -4.87
N GLY A 250 -15.48 -23.72 -3.77
CA GLY A 250 -15.64 -24.71 -2.70
C GLY A 250 -16.77 -24.36 -1.73
N GLY A 251 -17.96 -24.90 -1.98
CA GLY A 251 -19.02 -24.93 -0.97
C GLY A 251 -18.60 -25.79 0.23
N ARG A 252 -18.58 -25.20 1.44
CA ARG A 252 -18.09 -25.75 2.73
C ARG A 252 -16.55 -25.87 2.77
N ALA A 253 -15.84 -25.08 3.57
CA ALA A 253 -15.74 -25.34 5.01
C ALA A 253 -15.32 -24.09 5.81
N ALA A 254 -16.25 -23.55 6.59
CA ALA A 254 -15.96 -22.70 7.75
C ALA A 254 -16.14 -23.48 9.08
N ALA A 255 -16.05 -24.81 9.03
CA ALA A 255 -16.29 -25.66 10.19
C ALA A 255 -15.41 -26.91 10.15
N GLY A 256 -14.22 -26.81 10.76
CA GLY A 256 -13.84 -27.67 11.89
C GLY A 256 -13.77 -29.20 11.76
N GLU A 257 -13.89 -29.82 10.58
CA GLU A 257 -13.56 -31.24 10.39
C GLU A 257 -12.38 -31.39 9.42
N PRO A 258 -11.48 -32.38 9.62
CA PRO A 258 -10.47 -32.71 8.63
C PRO A 258 -11.18 -33.21 7.37
N ALA A 259 -11.34 -32.34 6.38
CA ALA A 259 -11.86 -32.72 5.08
C ALA A 259 -10.95 -33.81 4.47
N HIS A 260 -11.56 -34.95 4.17
CA HIS A 260 -10.98 -35.97 3.31
C HIS A 260 -10.94 -35.42 1.88
N GLU A 261 -9.82 -34.84 1.48
CA GLU A 261 -9.49 -34.63 0.07
C GLU A 261 -8.21 -35.41 -0.23
N GLU A 262 -8.29 -36.23 -1.27
CA GLU A 262 -7.20 -37.04 -1.82
C GLU A 262 -5.99 -36.14 -2.17
N GLU A 263 -4.78 -36.72 -2.09
CA GLU A 263 -3.52 -36.10 -2.50
C GLU A 263 -3.53 -35.68 -3.99
N GLY A 264 -4.21 -34.58 -4.29
CA GLY A 264 -4.11 -33.80 -5.51
C GLY A 264 -3.30 -32.54 -5.23
N ALA A 265 -2.41 -32.19 -6.15
CA ALA A 265 -1.41 -31.12 -6.02
C ALA A 265 -1.94 -29.83 -5.37
N ALA A 266 -1.54 -29.56 -4.12
CA ALA A 266 -1.78 -28.27 -3.46
C ALA A 266 -0.84 -27.21 -4.05
N SER A 267 -1.14 -26.72 -5.25
CA SER A 267 -0.36 -25.68 -5.95
C SER A 267 -0.90 -24.25 -5.75
N GLU A 268 -2.07 -24.07 -5.13
CA GLU A 268 -2.68 -22.74 -4.92
C GLU A 268 -2.84 -22.42 -3.43
N ALA A 269 -2.46 -21.21 -3.02
CA ALA A 269 -2.53 -20.78 -1.64
C ALA A 269 -3.86 -20.07 -1.37
N GLU A 270 -4.48 -20.40 -0.23
CA GLU A 270 -5.85 -19.98 0.07
C GLU A 270 -5.89 -19.08 1.31
N VAL A 271 -6.66 -18.00 1.20
CA VAL A 271 -6.92 -17.06 2.31
C VAL A 271 -8.21 -17.47 3.02
N LEU A 272 -8.07 -17.77 4.31
CA LEU A 272 -9.14 -18.26 5.17
C LEU A 272 -9.45 -17.23 6.26
N GLN A 273 -10.73 -17.05 6.59
CA GLN A 273 -11.14 -16.29 7.78
C GLN A 273 -11.37 -17.25 8.93
N VAL A 274 -10.79 -16.92 10.07
CA VAL A 274 -11.00 -17.64 11.32
C VAL A 274 -12.46 -17.51 11.74
N CYS A 275 -13.12 -18.65 11.97
CA CYS A 275 -14.51 -18.75 12.40
C CYS A 275 -14.62 -19.74 13.58
N GLY A 276 -15.58 -19.52 14.47
CA GLY A 276 -15.76 -20.35 15.66
C GLY A 276 -16.69 -19.72 16.69
N GLU A 277 -16.91 -20.44 17.79
CA GLU A 277 -17.73 -20.00 18.91
C GLU A 277 -16.84 -19.43 20.03
N ALA A 278 -17.45 -18.68 20.95
CA ALA A 278 -16.75 -18.23 22.14
C ALA A 278 -16.20 -19.43 22.95
N GLY A 279 -14.94 -19.35 23.37
CA GLY A 279 -14.24 -20.45 24.06
C GLY A 279 -13.57 -21.47 23.13
N ASP A 280 -13.71 -21.35 21.81
CA ASP A 280 -12.84 -22.04 20.86
C ASP A 280 -11.43 -21.41 20.87
N VAL A 281 -10.39 -22.23 20.76
CA VAL A 281 -9.00 -21.78 20.63
C VAL A 281 -8.46 -22.16 19.27
N VAL A 282 -7.85 -21.21 18.57
CA VAL A 282 -7.18 -21.43 17.30
C VAL A 282 -5.67 -21.34 17.53
N LEU A 283 -4.96 -22.42 17.23
CA LEU A 283 -3.50 -22.45 17.31
C LEU A 283 -2.93 -22.14 15.94
N LEU A 284 -2.01 -21.17 15.86
CA LEU A 284 -1.28 -20.86 14.64
C LEU A 284 0.19 -21.21 14.78
N HIS A 285 0.77 -21.67 13.68
CA HIS A 285 2.21 -21.80 13.53
C HIS A 285 2.82 -20.39 13.69
N PRO A 286 3.97 -20.24 14.39
CA PRO A 286 4.57 -18.93 14.69
C PRO A 286 5.04 -18.16 13.44
N TRP A 287 5.06 -18.83 12.29
CA TRP A 287 5.38 -18.25 10.99
C TRP A 287 4.18 -18.17 10.05
N LEU A 288 2.96 -18.44 10.54
CA LEU A 288 1.78 -18.31 9.71
C LEU A 288 1.48 -16.83 9.48
N VAL A 289 1.39 -16.43 8.22
CA VAL A 289 1.01 -15.08 7.82
C VAL A 289 -0.48 -14.91 8.04
N HIS A 290 -0.85 -13.89 8.80
CA HIS A 290 -2.23 -13.58 9.17
C HIS A 290 -2.45 -12.06 9.22
N GLY A 291 -3.71 -11.64 9.34
CA GLY A 291 -4.11 -10.24 9.33
C GLY A 291 -5.52 -10.03 9.87
N GLY A 292 -5.92 -8.77 10.08
CA GLY A 292 -7.30 -8.43 10.46
C GLY A 292 -8.25 -8.54 9.28
N THR A 293 -9.56 -8.54 9.53
CA THR A 293 -10.62 -8.50 8.50
C THR A 293 -11.69 -7.47 8.87
N SER A 294 -12.40 -6.95 7.86
CA SER A 294 -13.53 -6.04 8.04
C SER A 294 -14.65 -6.67 8.89
N ASN A 295 -15.11 -6.01 9.94
CA ASN A 295 -16.23 -6.48 10.75
C ASN A 295 -17.56 -5.94 10.19
N ARG A 296 -18.21 -6.75 9.34
CA ARG A 296 -19.53 -6.43 8.78
C ARG A 296 -20.70 -6.88 9.66
N ALA A 297 -20.43 -7.44 10.84
CA ALA A 297 -21.49 -7.78 11.78
C ALA A 297 -21.96 -6.54 12.56
N ALA A 298 -23.16 -6.58 13.12
CA ALA A 298 -23.71 -5.50 13.95
C ALA A 298 -23.11 -5.42 15.36
N THR A 299 -22.18 -6.31 15.71
CA THR A 299 -21.64 -6.48 17.07
C THR A 299 -20.11 -6.51 17.05
N PRO A 300 -19.43 -6.00 18.08
CA PRO A 300 -17.99 -6.13 18.22
C PRO A 300 -17.52 -7.59 18.22
N ARG A 301 -16.28 -7.81 17.79
CA ARG A 301 -15.60 -9.11 17.85
C ARG A 301 -14.43 -9.02 18.81
N VAL A 302 -14.39 -9.94 19.77
CA VAL A 302 -13.33 -9.98 20.78
C VAL A 302 -12.49 -11.22 20.54
N LEU A 303 -11.18 -11.00 20.43
CA LEU A 303 -10.17 -12.04 20.32
C LEU A 303 -9.17 -11.83 21.45
N VAL A 304 -8.68 -12.90 22.06
CA VAL A 304 -7.62 -12.87 23.06
C VAL A 304 -6.40 -13.59 22.48
N ASN A 305 -5.34 -12.84 22.18
CA ASN A 305 -4.11 -13.34 21.57
C ASN A 305 -3.03 -13.52 22.63
N GLY A 306 -2.40 -14.69 22.64
CA GLY A 306 -1.20 -15.03 23.40
C GLY A 306 -0.31 -16.01 22.65
N MET A 307 0.74 -16.49 23.29
CA MET A 307 1.64 -17.48 22.72
C MET A 307 2.08 -18.48 23.77
N ALA A 308 1.97 -19.77 23.44
CA ALA A 308 2.70 -20.82 24.13
C ALA A 308 4.16 -20.73 23.71
N ARG A 309 5.07 -20.54 24.67
CA ARG A 309 6.52 -20.49 24.39
C ARG A 309 7.17 -21.78 24.85
N VAL A 310 8.17 -22.25 24.10
CA VAL A 310 8.99 -23.37 24.58
C VAL A 310 9.82 -22.92 25.79
N THR A 311 10.13 -23.82 26.71
CA THR A 311 11.05 -23.48 27.81
C THR A 311 12.48 -23.39 27.28
N ALA A 312 13.36 -22.67 27.99
CA ALA A 312 14.77 -22.56 27.59
C ALA A 312 15.45 -23.94 27.55
N GLU A 313 15.10 -24.82 28.49
CA GLU A 313 15.58 -26.20 28.56
C GLU A 313 15.10 -27.02 27.37
N ALA A 314 13.82 -26.93 27.02
CA ALA A 314 13.26 -27.66 25.87
C ALA A 314 13.83 -27.15 24.55
N PHE A 315 14.01 -25.84 24.41
CA PHE A 315 14.66 -25.24 23.24
C PHE A 315 16.11 -25.71 23.10
N ALA A 316 16.88 -25.73 24.19
CA ALA A 316 18.27 -26.20 24.14
C ALA A 316 18.37 -27.70 23.78
N ALA A 317 17.41 -28.52 24.23
CA ALA A 317 17.40 -29.96 23.97
C ALA A 317 16.92 -30.32 22.55
N HIS A 318 15.87 -29.63 22.05
CA HIS A 318 15.12 -30.08 20.88
C HIS A 318 14.68 -28.94 19.93
N GLY A 319 15.06 -27.70 20.20
CA GLY A 319 14.60 -26.52 19.47
C GLY A 319 13.09 -26.30 19.60
N VAL A 320 12.52 -25.51 18.69
CA VAL A 320 11.06 -25.34 18.60
C VAL A 320 10.48 -26.45 17.73
N ARG A 321 9.83 -27.45 18.36
CA ARG A 321 9.29 -28.62 17.64
C ARG A 321 8.33 -28.28 16.51
N SER A 322 7.50 -27.25 16.67
CA SER A 322 6.59 -26.81 15.60
C SER A 322 7.33 -26.40 14.33
N LEU A 323 8.54 -25.83 14.45
CA LEU A 323 9.41 -25.51 13.30
C LEU A 323 10.05 -26.76 12.70
N ALA A 324 10.41 -27.74 13.52
CA ALA A 324 10.97 -29.01 13.05
C ALA A 324 9.99 -29.82 12.20
N LEU A 325 8.67 -29.62 12.37
CA LEU A 325 7.64 -30.21 11.50
C LEU A 325 7.76 -29.79 10.02
N LEU A 326 8.54 -28.74 9.71
CA LEU A 326 8.82 -28.27 8.35
C LEU A 326 10.04 -28.93 7.69
N SER A 327 10.72 -29.83 8.39
CA SER A 327 11.98 -30.48 7.97
C SER A 327 11.84 -31.97 7.69
N ALA A 328 10.64 -32.56 7.82
CA ALA A 328 10.43 -33.96 7.49
C ALA A 328 10.32 -34.13 5.95
N PRO A 329 11.17 -34.96 5.31
CA PRO A 329 11.01 -35.28 3.89
C PRO A 329 9.71 -36.06 3.66
N PRO A 330 9.05 -35.92 2.50
CA PRO A 330 7.91 -36.76 2.14
C PRO A 330 8.37 -38.24 2.11
N PRO A 331 7.51 -39.20 2.48
CA PRO A 331 7.87 -40.62 2.41
C PRO A 331 8.29 -40.97 0.97
N SER A 332 9.52 -41.46 0.82
CA SER A 332 10.10 -41.83 -0.48
C SER A 332 9.27 -42.94 -1.13
N ARG A 333 8.61 -42.64 -2.24
CA ARG A 333 8.16 -43.69 -3.17
C ARG A 333 9.39 -44.22 -3.90
N SER A 334 9.75 -45.45 -3.57
CA SER A 334 10.67 -46.29 -4.34
C SER A 334 10.12 -46.51 -5.76
N GLY A 335 10.97 -46.35 -6.80
CA GLY A 335 10.65 -46.83 -8.15
C GLY A 335 11.40 -46.10 -9.28
N GLU A 336 12.63 -46.57 -9.53
CA GLU A 336 13.43 -46.61 -10.77
C GLU A 336 13.10 -45.77 -12.03
N ALA A 337 14.17 -45.13 -12.56
CA ALA A 337 14.69 -45.14 -13.96
C ALA A 337 15.12 -43.70 -14.40
N SER A 338 16.42 -43.37 -14.36
CA SER A 338 17.41 -43.36 -15.49
C SER A 338 17.12 -42.30 -16.58
N ALA A 339 18.03 -41.51 -17.15
CA ALA A 339 19.50 -41.42 -17.15
C ALA A 339 19.98 -40.08 -17.75
N GLY A 340 21.26 -39.72 -17.48
CA GLY A 340 22.21 -38.90 -18.29
C GLY A 340 21.94 -37.39 -18.41
N CYS A 341 22.92 -36.48 -18.47
CA CYS A 341 24.38 -36.53 -18.66
C CYS A 341 24.95 -35.15 -18.20
N ALA A 342 26.02 -35.08 -17.39
CA ALA A 342 27.39 -34.57 -17.69
C ALA A 342 27.45 -33.19 -18.42
N SER A 343 28.34 -32.22 -18.15
CA SER A 343 29.58 -32.07 -17.36
C SER A 343 30.10 -30.63 -17.64
N SER A 344 30.45 -29.81 -16.64
CA SER A 344 31.83 -29.48 -16.19
C SER A 344 32.59 -28.32 -16.89
N ALA A 345 33.32 -27.57 -16.04
CA ALA A 345 34.51 -26.73 -16.26
C ALA A 345 34.29 -25.27 -16.70
N GLY A 346 34.97 -24.24 -16.15
CA GLY A 346 36.00 -24.17 -15.12
C GLY A 346 36.87 -22.90 -15.28
N LEU A 347 37.11 -22.19 -14.16
CA LEU A 347 38.33 -21.43 -13.75
C LEU A 347 38.83 -20.23 -14.60
N ALA A 348 38.84 -19.00 -14.04
CA ALA A 348 39.98 -18.27 -13.41
C ALA A 348 40.72 -17.32 -14.42
N ALA A 349 41.36 -16.18 -14.12
CA ALA A 349 41.50 -15.23 -13.00
C ALA A 349 42.34 -14.02 -13.51
N CYS A 350 42.43 -12.93 -12.71
CA CYS A 350 43.47 -11.85 -12.70
C CYS A 350 43.45 -10.80 -13.85
N SER A 351 43.84 -9.52 -13.72
CA SER A 351 44.20 -8.58 -12.63
C SER A 351 44.60 -7.22 -13.25
N ALA A 352 44.30 -6.11 -12.55
CA ALA A 352 45.04 -4.83 -12.42
C ALA A 352 45.37 -3.90 -13.63
N GLY A 353 45.16 -2.59 -13.42
CA GLY A 353 45.85 -1.49 -14.14
C GLY A 353 45.11 -0.13 -14.16
N GLU A 354 45.50 0.82 -13.30
CA GLU A 354 45.17 2.27 -13.32
C GLU A 354 45.95 3.04 -14.43
N PRO A 355 46.00 4.41 -14.53
CA PRO A 355 45.17 5.53 -14.01
C PRO A 355 44.80 6.66 -15.05
N CYS A 356 43.95 7.61 -14.60
CA CYS A 356 43.75 9.08 -14.90
C CYS A 356 44.54 9.80 -16.03
N PRO A 357 44.09 10.94 -16.64
CA PRO A 357 43.79 12.20 -15.90
C PRO A 357 42.76 13.20 -16.50
N ALA A 358 42.66 14.35 -15.81
CA ALA A 358 41.71 15.46 -15.85
C ALA A 358 41.89 16.56 -16.93
N GLY A 359 40.89 17.47 -17.00
CA GLY A 359 40.96 18.87 -17.46
C GLY A 359 39.59 19.55 -17.23
N GLU A 360 39.42 20.56 -16.35
CA GLU A 360 39.72 22.01 -16.51
C GLU A 360 39.01 22.64 -17.74
N LEU A 361 38.35 23.82 -17.74
CA LEU A 361 38.29 24.99 -16.86
C LEU A 361 37.13 25.94 -17.34
N ARG A 362 36.38 26.52 -16.37
CA ARG A 362 35.92 27.94 -16.20
C ARG A 362 35.17 28.79 -17.27
N ALA A 363 34.38 29.69 -16.64
CA ALA A 363 34.03 31.11 -16.97
C ALA A 363 32.70 31.33 -17.72
N SER A 364 31.85 32.33 -17.44
CA SER A 364 31.86 33.47 -16.50
C SER A 364 30.50 34.19 -16.51
N LEU A 365 30.01 34.55 -15.31
CA LEU A 365 29.40 35.81 -14.86
C LEU A 365 28.47 36.65 -15.78
N GLY A 366 27.28 36.97 -15.24
CA GLY A 366 26.49 38.16 -15.56
C GLY A 366 25.14 38.22 -14.83
N GLU A 367 25.09 38.86 -13.65
CA GLU A 367 23.85 39.34 -12.99
C GLU A 367 23.48 40.79 -13.47
N PRO A 368 22.47 41.49 -12.91
CA PRO A 368 21.02 41.27 -13.05
C PRO A 368 20.30 42.60 -13.44
N SER A 369 18.99 42.59 -13.73
CA SER A 369 18.21 43.86 -13.75
C SER A 369 16.79 43.71 -13.21
N LYS A 370 16.42 44.74 -12.45
CA LYS A 370 15.29 44.92 -11.54
C LYS A 370 14.07 45.55 -12.23
N ARG A 371 12.84 45.12 -11.88
CA ARG A 371 11.78 45.90 -11.18
C ARG A 371 10.38 45.24 -11.28
N PRO A 372 9.56 45.31 -10.21
CA PRO A 372 8.12 44.94 -10.17
C PRO A 372 7.23 46.21 -10.25
N PRO A 373 5.92 46.20 -9.93
CA PRO A 373 4.83 45.21 -10.04
C PRO A 373 3.64 45.77 -10.86
N ASP A 374 2.58 45.00 -11.10
CA ASP A 374 1.22 45.57 -11.09
C ASP A 374 0.18 44.54 -10.63
N GLU A 375 -0.55 44.91 -9.58
CA GLU A 375 -1.72 44.24 -9.06
C GLU A 375 -2.92 44.43 -10.00
N ALA A 376 -3.77 43.41 -10.03
CA ALA A 376 -5.24 43.46 -10.03
C ALA A 376 -5.89 42.64 -11.15
N LEU A 377 -6.50 41.51 -10.76
CA LEU A 377 -7.90 41.19 -10.98
C LEU A 377 -8.22 39.83 -10.30
N LEU A 378 -8.45 39.88 -8.99
CA LEU A 378 -9.03 38.77 -8.24
C LEU A 378 -10.55 38.72 -8.56
N LEU A 379 -10.97 37.73 -9.34
CA LEU A 379 -12.37 37.30 -9.39
C LEU A 379 -12.66 36.39 -8.17
N PRO A 380 -13.85 36.47 -7.56
CA PRO A 380 -14.18 35.66 -6.39
C PRO A 380 -14.30 34.16 -6.76
N PRO A 381 -14.05 33.24 -5.82
CA PRO A 381 -14.10 31.81 -6.08
C PRO A 381 -15.55 31.35 -6.38
N PRO A 382 -15.75 30.39 -7.31
CA PRO A 382 -17.07 29.88 -7.62
C PRO A 382 -17.64 28.99 -6.49
N LYS A 383 -18.96 29.05 -6.29
CA LYS A 383 -19.70 28.25 -5.31
C LYS A 383 -19.66 26.75 -5.65
N ARG A 384 -19.51 25.90 -4.62
CA ARG A 384 -19.54 24.42 -4.71
C ARG A 384 -20.91 23.91 -5.21
N PRO A 385 -20.97 22.97 -6.18
CA PRO A 385 -22.21 22.28 -6.54
C PRO A 385 -22.51 21.10 -5.59
N SER A 386 -23.79 20.77 -5.41
CA SER A 386 -24.30 19.69 -4.55
C SER A 386 -24.21 18.29 -5.18
N VAL A 387 -24.18 17.27 -4.31
CA VAL A 387 -23.96 15.82 -4.55
C VAL A 387 -24.95 15.17 -5.55
N ALA A 388 -26.14 15.73 -5.79
CA ALA A 388 -27.11 15.19 -6.76
C ALA A 388 -26.73 15.33 -8.25
N SER A 389 -25.54 15.84 -8.58
CA SER A 389 -25.13 16.20 -9.95
C SER A 389 -24.20 15.20 -10.65
N ALA A 390 -23.66 14.20 -9.94
CA ALA A 390 -22.61 13.31 -10.48
C ALA A 390 -23.14 12.04 -11.15
N GLU A 391 -24.07 11.32 -10.53
CA GLU A 391 -24.81 10.20 -11.15
C GLU A 391 -25.54 10.66 -12.42
N SER A 392 -26.09 11.87 -12.38
CA SER A 392 -26.68 12.53 -13.53
C SER A 392 -25.68 12.71 -14.67
N LEU A 393 -24.42 13.07 -14.39
CA LEU A 393 -23.46 13.43 -15.43
C LEU A 393 -22.79 12.22 -16.09
N ALA A 394 -22.48 11.15 -15.37
CA ALA A 394 -21.97 9.91 -15.98
C ALA A 394 -23.06 9.24 -16.84
N ALA A 395 -24.30 9.18 -16.33
CA ALA A 395 -25.45 8.76 -17.11
C ALA A 395 -25.71 9.70 -18.30
N GLU A 396 -25.48 11.00 -18.16
CA GLU A 396 -25.59 11.97 -19.25
C GLU A 396 -24.48 11.80 -20.30
N VAL A 397 -23.23 11.55 -19.90
CA VAL A 397 -22.14 11.24 -20.85
C VAL A 397 -22.41 9.94 -21.57
N ALA A 398 -22.86 8.89 -20.87
CA ALA A 398 -23.28 7.63 -21.49
C ALA A 398 -24.47 7.84 -22.45
N ARG A 399 -25.47 8.64 -22.07
CA ARG A 399 -26.59 9.03 -22.94
C ARG A 399 -26.14 9.84 -24.16
N LEU A 400 -25.20 10.77 -23.99
CA LEU A 400 -24.65 11.59 -25.08
C LEU A 400 -23.79 10.74 -26.03
N GLY A 401 -23.00 9.80 -25.49
CA GLY A 401 -22.26 8.82 -26.26
C GLY A 401 -23.19 7.92 -27.08
N ALA A 402 -24.23 7.37 -26.45
CA ALA A 402 -25.25 6.57 -27.13
C ALA A 402 -26.06 7.39 -28.16
N ALA A 403 -26.29 8.67 -27.93
CA ALA A 403 -26.95 9.57 -28.89
C ALA A 403 -26.03 9.99 -30.05
N ALA A 404 -24.71 9.96 -29.84
CA ALA A 404 -23.68 10.23 -30.85
C ALA A 404 -23.31 8.97 -31.66
N GLU A 405 -23.57 7.77 -31.13
CA GLU A 405 -23.36 6.50 -31.84
C GLU A 405 -24.10 6.50 -33.20
N GLY A 406 -23.34 6.33 -34.28
CA GLY A 406 -23.87 6.30 -35.64
C GLY A 406 -24.16 7.65 -36.29
N ARG A 407 -23.92 8.79 -35.60
CA ARG A 407 -23.99 10.13 -36.22
C ARG A 407 -22.58 10.64 -36.54
N PRO A 408 -22.25 10.87 -37.83
CA PRO A 408 -20.93 11.37 -38.19
C PRO A 408 -20.74 12.80 -37.66
N ARG A 409 -19.61 13.05 -36.99
CA ARG A 409 -19.24 14.40 -36.53
C ARG A 409 -19.00 15.34 -37.72
N ASP A 410 -19.40 16.59 -37.56
CA ASP A 410 -18.96 17.66 -38.44
C ASP A 410 -17.51 18.02 -38.05
N VAL A 411 -16.58 17.69 -38.93
CA VAL A 411 -15.13 17.78 -38.69
C VAL A 411 -14.56 18.92 -39.49
N ASP A 412 -14.01 19.91 -38.81
CA ASP A 412 -13.23 21.00 -39.39
C ASP A 412 -11.76 20.56 -39.52
N PRO A 413 -11.26 20.32 -40.75
CA PRO A 413 -9.88 19.87 -40.98
C PRO A 413 -8.83 20.96 -40.72
N SER A 414 -9.23 22.23 -40.55
CA SER A 414 -8.31 23.32 -40.23
C SER A 414 -7.87 23.33 -38.76
N LEU A 415 -8.63 22.65 -37.89
CA LEU A 415 -8.30 22.49 -36.48
C LEU A 415 -7.26 21.37 -36.25
N PRO A 416 -6.44 21.46 -35.18
CA PRO A 416 -5.42 20.46 -34.90
C PRO A 416 -5.96 19.03 -34.77
N ARG A 417 -5.21 18.04 -35.26
CA ARG A 417 -5.53 16.62 -35.00
C ARG A 417 -5.12 16.26 -33.57
N VAL A 418 -6.04 15.67 -32.83
CA VAL A 418 -5.81 15.19 -31.46
C VAL A 418 -5.83 13.66 -31.44
N SER A 419 -4.76 13.06 -30.92
CA SER A 419 -4.71 11.63 -30.60
C SER A 419 -5.02 11.41 -29.13
N LEU A 420 -6.08 10.65 -28.86
CA LEU A 420 -6.46 10.15 -27.56
C LEU A 420 -5.67 8.87 -27.29
N VAL A 421 -4.74 8.94 -26.34
CA VAL A 421 -3.81 7.87 -26.00
C VAL A 421 -4.43 7.00 -24.91
N VAL A 422 -4.76 5.75 -25.25
CA VAL A 422 -5.48 4.82 -24.37
C VAL A 422 -4.63 3.57 -24.10
N PRO A 423 -3.90 3.51 -22.98
CA PRO A 423 -3.29 2.26 -22.51
C PRO A 423 -4.39 1.35 -21.95
N ALA A 424 -4.41 0.08 -22.36
CA ALA A 424 -5.39 -0.89 -21.89
C ALA A 424 -4.71 -2.18 -21.40
N HIS A 425 -5.16 -2.69 -20.25
CA HIS A 425 -4.81 -4.00 -19.74
C HIS A 425 -5.94 -4.48 -18.82
N ASN A 426 -6.57 -5.59 -19.16
CA ASN A 426 -7.73 -6.13 -18.42
C ASN A 426 -8.82 -5.08 -18.14
N ALA A 427 -9.16 -4.31 -19.17
CA ALA A 427 -10.10 -3.19 -19.12
C ALA A 427 -11.51 -3.57 -19.62
N ALA A 428 -11.84 -4.86 -19.75
CA ALA A 428 -13.13 -5.28 -20.31
C ALA A 428 -14.34 -4.80 -19.51
N TRP A 429 -14.13 -4.41 -18.26
CA TRP A 429 -15.17 -3.97 -17.34
C TRP A 429 -15.50 -2.46 -17.42
N CYS A 430 -14.68 -1.65 -18.10
CA CYS A 430 -14.79 -0.18 -18.12
C CYS A 430 -14.51 0.49 -19.47
N LEU A 431 -13.89 -0.23 -20.41
CA LEU A 431 -13.47 0.34 -21.68
C LEU A 431 -14.64 0.86 -22.52
N ASP A 432 -15.83 0.26 -22.38
CA ASP A 432 -17.06 0.71 -23.03
C ASP A 432 -17.40 2.16 -22.66
N GLU A 433 -17.38 2.50 -21.37
CA GLU A 433 -17.65 3.86 -20.89
C GLU A 433 -16.58 4.86 -21.32
N ALA A 434 -15.31 4.46 -21.28
CA ALA A 434 -14.20 5.30 -21.72
C ALA A 434 -14.34 5.67 -23.21
N LEU A 435 -14.58 4.69 -24.08
CA LEU A 435 -14.73 4.91 -25.52
C LEU A 435 -16.05 5.61 -25.88
N ALA A 436 -17.15 5.35 -25.16
CA ALA A 436 -18.37 6.11 -25.31
C ALA A 436 -18.17 7.61 -25.00
N SER A 437 -17.32 7.94 -24.02
CA SER A 437 -16.99 9.33 -23.66
C SER A 437 -16.20 10.07 -24.75
N VAL A 438 -15.48 9.34 -25.61
CA VAL A 438 -14.80 9.88 -26.79
C VAL A 438 -15.84 10.39 -27.81
N LEU A 439 -16.90 9.62 -28.03
CA LEU A 439 -17.97 10.00 -28.97
C LEU A 439 -18.75 11.23 -28.50
N ALA A 440 -18.79 11.46 -27.18
CA ALA A 440 -19.45 12.62 -26.59
C ALA A 440 -18.62 13.94 -26.69
N GLN A 441 -17.41 13.92 -27.25
CA GLN A 441 -16.57 15.12 -27.35
C GLN A 441 -17.15 16.16 -28.32
N THR A 442 -17.22 17.40 -27.84
CA THR A 442 -17.74 18.58 -28.56
C THR A 442 -16.71 19.25 -29.48
N TYR A 443 -15.44 18.86 -29.38
CA TYR A 443 -14.39 19.34 -30.27
C TYR A 443 -14.80 19.16 -31.73
N ARG A 444 -14.44 20.10 -32.61
CA ARG A 444 -14.80 20.04 -34.04
C ARG A 444 -13.66 19.58 -34.94
N GLY A 445 -12.43 19.46 -34.43
CA GLY A 445 -11.30 18.99 -35.22
C GLY A 445 -11.20 17.46 -35.33
N PRO A 446 -10.22 16.97 -36.11
CA PRO A 446 -9.97 15.54 -36.29
C PRO A 446 -9.57 14.87 -34.98
N LEU A 447 -10.26 13.77 -34.64
CA LEU A 447 -9.90 12.91 -33.51
C LEU A 447 -9.41 11.56 -33.99
N GLU A 448 -8.38 11.06 -33.33
CA GLU A 448 -7.88 9.70 -33.43
C GLU A 448 -7.86 9.08 -32.03
N VAL A 449 -8.31 7.84 -31.91
CA VAL A 449 -8.12 7.01 -30.71
C VAL A 449 -6.99 6.05 -31.00
N SER A 450 -5.95 6.09 -30.16
CA SER A 450 -4.81 5.18 -30.24
C SER A 450 -4.79 4.29 -29.01
N ILE A 451 -5.21 3.03 -29.19
CA ILE A 451 -5.30 2.04 -28.10
C ILE A 451 -4.12 1.09 -28.19
N PHE A 452 -3.45 0.85 -27.07
CA PHE A 452 -2.47 -0.22 -26.94
C PHE A 452 -2.88 -1.20 -25.84
N ASP A 453 -3.18 -2.43 -26.22
CA ASP A 453 -3.51 -3.53 -25.30
C ASP A 453 -2.23 -4.23 -24.83
N ASP A 454 -1.82 -3.96 -23.59
CA ASP A 454 -0.58 -4.46 -22.99
C ASP A 454 -0.73 -5.90 -22.48
N GLY A 455 -1.20 -6.79 -23.35
CA GLY A 455 -1.27 -8.22 -23.07
C GLY A 455 -2.40 -8.62 -22.11
N SER A 456 -3.60 -8.05 -22.27
CA SER A 456 -4.79 -8.47 -21.52
C SER A 456 -5.04 -9.99 -21.59
N SER A 457 -5.59 -10.55 -20.52
CA SER A 457 -6.04 -11.94 -20.43
C SER A 457 -7.57 -12.07 -20.38
N ASP A 458 -8.30 -10.96 -20.32
CA ASP A 458 -9.76 -10.90 -20.32
C ASP A 458 -10.33 -10.59 -21.74
N GLY A 459 -11.59 -10.14 -21.79
CA GLY A 459 -12.28 -9.77 -23.03
C GLY A 459 -11.84 -8.46 -23.68
N THR A 460 -10.83 -7.75 -23.17
CA THR A 460 -10.44 -6.40 -23.60
C THR A 460 -10.15 -6.33 -25.11
N ARG A 461 -9.37 -7.28 -25.63
CA ARG A 461 -9.06 -7.32 -27.07
C ARG A 461 -10.30 -7.36 -27.95
N ALA A 462 -11.23 -8.26 -27.63
CA ALA A 462 -12.46 -8.44 -28.41
C ALA A 462 -13.34 -7.18 -28.36
N LEU A 463 -13.36 -6.48 -27.21
CA LEU A 463 -14.05 -5.19 -27.08
C LEU A 463 -13.40 -4.10 -27.92
N ILE A 464 -12.06 -3.98 -27.92
CA ILE A 464 -11.35 -3.03 -28.78
C ILE A 464 -11.70 -3.27 -30.25
N GLU A 465 -11.62 -4.54 -30.70
CA GLU A 465 -11.95 -4.92 -32.08
C GLU A 465 -13.40 -4.54 -32.45
N ALA A 466 -14.35 -4.68 -31.51
CA ALA A 466 -15.75 -4.31 -31.69
C ALA A 466 -15.99 -2.79 -31.73
N TRP A 467 -15.17 -1.99 -31.05
CA TRP A 467 -15.30 -0.53 -31.00
C TRP A 467 -14.71 0.20 -32.21
N ILE A 468 -13.67 -0.35 -32.85
CA ILE A 468 -13.04 0.24 -34.05
C ILE A 468 -14.08 0.67 -35.12
N PRO A 469 -15.03 -0.19 -35.57
CA PRO A 469 -16.02 0.22 -36.56
C PRO A 469 -16.99 1.30 -36.03
N ARG A 470 -17.31 1.30 -34.73
CA ARG A 470 -18.20 2.31 -34.13
C ARG A 470 -17.57 3.69 -34.10
N LEU A 471 -16.30 3.77 -33.71
CA LEU A 471 -15.51 5.01 -33.73
C LEU A 471 -15.42 5.57 -35.15
N ARG A 472 -15.09 4.71 -36.14
CA ARG A 472 -15.00 5.11 -37.54
C ARG A 472 -16.33 5.62 -38.11
N ALA A 473 -17.45 4.98 -37.75
CA ALA A 473 -18.78 5.44 -38.16
C ALA A 473 -19.10 6.86 -37.65
N ALA A 474 -18.56 7.25 -36.49
CA ALA A 474 -18.67 8.58 -35.93
C ALA A 474 -17.62 9.59 -36.44
N ARG A 475 -16.79 9.21 -37.44
CA ARG A 475 -15.63 9.98 -37.94
C ARG A 475 -14.56 10.24 -36.87
N VAL A 476 -14.35 9.25 -36.01
CA VAL A 476 -13.19 9.19 -35.11
C VAL A 476 -12.27 8.10 -35.64
N ASP A 477 -11.04 8.47 -36.02
CA ASP A 477 -10.05 7.50 -36.46
C ASP A 477 -9.67 6.58 -35.29
N CYS A 478 -9.31 5.33 -35.58
CA CYS A 478 -8.88 4.40 -34.54
C CYS A 478 -7.73 3.54 -35.05
N VAL A 479 -6.64 3.54 -34.28
CA VAL A 479 -5.51 2.62 -34.41
C VAL A 479 -5.40 1.81 -33.12
N ALA A 480 -5.30 0.50 -33.26
CA ALA A 480 -5.21 -0.42 -32.13
C ALA A 480 -4.14 -1.47 -32.42
N SER A 481 -3.33 -1.77 -31.41
CA SER A 481 -2.38 -2.87 -31.41
C SER A 481 -2.21 -3.40 -29.99
N GLY A 482 -1.45 -4.48 -29.80
CA GLY A 482 -1.18 -5.00 -28.47
C GLY A 482 -0.15 -6.11 -28.45
N SER A 483 0.45 -6.33 -27.27
CA SER A 483 1.57 -7.25 -27.06
C SER A 483 1.24 -8.70 -27.50
N ARG A 484 -0.03 -9.11 -27.43
CA ARG A 484 -0.51 -10.47 -27.76
C ARG A 484 -1.31 -10.59 -29.07
N TRP A 485 -1.45 -9.50 -29.84
CA TRP A 485 -2.38 -9.48 -30.97
C TRP A 485 -1.94 -10.39 -32.14
N GLY A 486 -0.66 -10.76 -32.20
CA GLY A 486 -0.05 -11.67 -33.18
C GLY A 486 0.00 -13.16 -32.81
N GLY A 487 -0.62 -13.57 -31.71
CA GLY A 487 -0.68 -14.99 -31.31
C GLY A 487 0.48 -15.50 -30.45
N ASP A 488 1.39 -14.61 -30.04
CA ASP A 488 2.47 -14.94 -29.13
C ASP A 488 1.95 -14.97 -27.68
N ALA A 489 1.57 -16.15 -27.21
CA ALA A 489 1.00 -16.36 -25.89
C ALA A 489 1.99 -16.09 -24.74
N HIS A 490 3.28 -15.90 -25.07
CA HIS A 490 4.37 -15.69 -24.11
C HIS A 490 4.81 -14.23 -23.98
N ALA A 491 4.18 -13.27 -24.68
CA ALA A 491 4.46 -11.86 -24.49
C ALA A 491 3.91 -11.39 -23.12
N GLU A 492 4.83 -10.99 -22.24
CA GLU A 492 4.54 -10.37 -20.93
C GLU A 492 4.09 -8.91 -21.11
N ALA A 493 3.30 -8.41 -20.15
CA ALA A 493 2.88 -7.00 -20.10
C ALA A 493 4.10 -6.11 -19.80
N GLY A 494 4.30 -5.05 -20.57
CA GLY A 494 5.42 -4.12 -20.41
C GLY A 494 5.19 -3.01 -19.39
N GLY A 495 3.97 -2.91 -18.85
CA GLY A 495 3.57 -1.87 -17.89
C GLY A 495 2.89 -0.67 -18.54
N ILE A 496 2.31 0.20 -17.71
CA ILE A 496 1.49 1.33 -18.16
C ILE A 496 2.30 2.37 -18.95
N GLY A 497 3.55 2.66 -18.55
CA GLY A 497 4.45 3.55 -19.29
C GLY A 497 4.81 3.02 -20.68
N PHE A 498 5.08 1.71 -20.78
CA PHE A 498 5.27 1.02 -22.05
C PHE A 498 4.03 1.15 -22.93
N ALA A 499 2.84 0.83 -22.40
CA ALA A 499 1.58 0.91 -23.14
C ALA A 499 1.31 2.34 -23.66
N LYS A 500 1.52 3.37 -22.83
CA LYS A 500 1.39 4.78 -23.23
C LYS A 500 2.38 5.14 -24.35
N ASN A 501 3.65 4.76 -24.22
CA ASN A 501 4.65 5.02 -25.25
C ASN A 501 4.30 4.36 -26.58
N ARG A 502 3.84 3.10 -26.57
CA ARG A 502 3.43 2.40 -27.80
C ARG A 502 2.18 3.02 -28.42
N ALA A 503 1.20 3.39 -27.61
CA ALA A 503 0.02 4.13 -28.07
C ALA A 503 0.39 5.50 -28.66
N VAL A 504 1.33 6.24 -28.07
CA VAL A 504 1.84 7.50 -28.66
C VAL A 504 2.57 7.24 -29.98
N ALA A 505 3.41 6.21 -30.04
CA ALA A 505 4.24 5.91 -31.22
C ALA A 505 3.42 5.55 -32.46
N GLN A 506 2.30 4.83 -32.31
CA GLN A 506 1.42 4.46 -33.42
C GLN A 506 0.41 5.56 -33.82
N SER A 507 0.30 6.62 -33.01
CA SER A 507 -0.68 7.70 -33.21
C SER A 507 -0.15 8.79 -34.14
N SER A 508 -1.04 9.56 -34.78
CA SER A 508 -0.71 10.53 -35.84
C SER A 508 -1.00 12.00 -35.49
N GLY A 509 -1.67 12.28 -34.37
CA GLY A 509 -2.08 13.61 -33.97
C GLY A 509 -0.92 14.51 -33.57
N SER A 510 -1.05 15.80 -33.90
CA SER A 510 -0.11 16.84 -33.47
C SER A 510 -0.26 17.19 -31.99
N LEU A 511 -1.43 16.93 -31.43
CA LEU A 511 -1.73 17.04 -30.01
C LEU A 511 -2.02 15.65 -29.45
N LEU A 512 -1.54 15.39 -28.25
CA LEU A 512 -1.78 14.17 -27.47
C LEU A 512 -2.70 14.52 -26.32
N ALA A 513 -3.70 13.68 -26.06
CA ALA A 513 -4.54 13.74 -24.86
C ALA A 513 -4.61 12.33 -24.26
N PHE A 514 -4.25 12.19 -22.99
CA PHE A 514 -4.18 10.89 -22.31
C PHE A 514 -5.54 10.49 -21.74
N LEU A 515 -5.91 9.23 -21.83
CA LEU A 515 -7.16 8.70 -21.30
C LEU A 515 -6.90 7.27 -20.84
N ASP A 516 -6.90 7.03 -19.52
CA ASP A 516 -6.82 5.67 -19.01
C ASP A 516 -8.11 4.91 -19.34
N ALA A 517 -8.01 3.60 -19.51
CA ALA A 517 -9.11 2.77 -20.01
C ALA A 517 -10.30 2.68 -19.04
N ASP A 518 -10.12 3.05 -17.77
CA ASP A 518 -11.15 3.12 -16.73
C ASP A 518 -11.68 4.54 -16.45
N ASP A 519 -11.22 5.53 -17.22
CA ASP A 519 -11.61 6.93 -17.07
C ASP A 519 -12.67 7.38 -18.08
N VAL A 520 -13.47 8.38 -17.68
CA VAL A 520 -14.53 8.96 -18.52
C VAL A 520 -14.28 10.45 -18.74
N MET A 521 -14.20 10.87 -20.01
CA MET A 521 -14.02 12.27 -20.36
C MET A 521 -15.34 13.06 -20.31
N LEU A 522 -15.26 14.31 -19.87
CA LEU A 522 -16.37 15.25 -20.02
C LEU A 522 -16.47 15.76 -21.47
N PRO A 523 -17.69 16.11 -21.96
CA PRO A 523 -17.92 16.45 -23.36
C PRO A 523 -17.07 17.59 -23.91
N ARG A 524 -16.64 18.54 -23.07
CA ARG A 524 -15.85 19.72 -23.50
C ARG A 524 -14.35 19.57 -23.28
N ARG A 525 -13.86 18.42 -22.80
CA ARG A 525 -12.44 18.22 -22.47
C ARG A 525 -11.53 18.67 -23.61
N VAL A 526 -11.67 18.03 -24.77
CA VAL A 526 -10.70 18.19 -25.85
C VAL A 526 -10.77 19.60 -26.43
N GLU A 527 -11.97 20.15 -26.60
CA GLU A 527 -12.18 21.55 -27.03
C GLU A 527 -11.39 22.54 -26.15
N LEU A 528 -11.56 22.39 -24.84
CA LEU A 528 -10.96 23.24 -23.83
C LEU A 528 -9.42 23.09 -23.78
N GLN A 529 -8.93 21.85 -23.85
CA GLN A 529 -7.48 21.56 -23.82
C GLN A 529 -6.76 22.03 -25.09
N VAL A 530 -7.40 21.89 -26.27
CA VAL A 530 -6.85 22.42 -27.52
C VAL A 530 -6.76 23.94 -27.49
N ALA A 531 -7.77 24.62 -26.94
CA ALA A 531 -7.73 26.08 -26.77
C ALA A 531 -6.57 26.52 -25.86
N ALA A 532 -6.37 25.83 -24.72
CA ALA A 532 -5.26 26.11 -23.81
C ALA A 532 -3.89 25.89 -24.48
N LEU A 533 -3.71 24.77 -25.20
CA LEU A 533 -2.46 24.45 -25.91
C LEU A 533 -2.19 25.38 -27.10
N SER A 534 -3.24 25.98 -27.68
CA SER A 534 -3.07 26.99 -28.73
C SER A 534 -2.47 28.28 -28.17
N ALA A 535 -2.81 28.64 -26.92
CA ALA A 535 -2.22 29.78 -26.23
C ALA A 535 -0.79 29.48 -25.74
N SER A 536 -0.56 28.25 -25.25
CA SER A 536 0.72 27.84 -24.66
C SER A 536 1.19 26.47 -25.19
N PRO A 537 1.79 26.40 -26.41
CA PRO A 537 2.08 25.14 -27.10
C PRO A 537 3.12 24.22 -26.43
N ARG A 538 3.91 24.76 -25.49
CA ARG A 538 4.94 24.01 -24.75
C ARG A 538 4.47 23.49 -23.39
N SER A 539 3.22 23.77 -23.01
CA SER A 539 2.68 23.39 -21.71
C SER A 539 2.20 21.95 -21.70
N LEU A 540 2.27 21.34 -20.52
CA LEU A 540 1.43 20.22 -20.13
C LEU A 540 0.15 20.79 -19.51
N VAL A 541 -0.98 20.53 -20.16
CA VAL A 541 -2.30 20.97 -19.69
C VAL A 541 -2.99 19.79 -19.03
N GLY A 542 -3.60 19.99 -17.86
CA GLY A 542 -4.51 19.00 -17.29
C GLY A 542 -5.76 19.63 -16.71
N GLY A 543 -6.47 18.90 -15.86
CA GLY A 543 -7.85 19.24 -15.54
C GLY A 543 -8.34 18.90 -14.13
N ALA A 544 -9.45 19.56 -13.74
CA ALA A 544 -10.15 19.35 -12.47
C ALA A 544 -11.08 18.12 -12.43
N TRP A 545 -10.80 17.19 -11.52
CA TRP A 545 -11.34 15.84 -11.50
C TRP A 545 -12.13 15.36 -10.30
N ARG A 546 -12.91 14.28 -10.47
CA ARG A 546 -13.83 13.79 -9.43
C ARG A 546 -13.93 12.28 -9.42
N ARG A 547 -13.41 11.67 -8.36
CA ARG A 547 -13.36 10.22 -8.24
C ARG A 547 -14.75 9.62 -8.10
N TRP A 548 -14.89 8.39 -8.60
CA TRP A 548 -16.11 7.61 -8.47
C TRP A 548 -15.87 6.40 -7.56
N PRO A 549 -16.70 6.15 -6.53
CA PRO A 549 -17.85 6.94 -6.11
C PRO A 549 -17.44 8.30 -5.55
N ASP A 550 -18.35 9.27 -5.64
CA ASP A 550 -18.15 10.64 -5.17
C ASP A 550 -17.66 10.64 -3.71
N GLY A 551 -16.65 11.47 -3.44
CA GLY A 551 -16.08 11.64 -2.11
C GLY A 551 -14.99 10.63 -1.73
N ALA A 552 -14.68 9.64 -2.57
CA ALA A 552 -13.61 8.66 -2.32
C ALA A 552 -12.26 9.34 -2.03
N THR A 553 -11.96 10.47 -2.69
CA THR A 553 -10.75 11.27 -2.48
C THR A 553 -11.03 12.76 -2.33
N ALA A 554 -12.13 13.14 -1.64
CA ALA A 554 -12.60 14.53 -1.55
C ALA A 554 -11.51 15.55 -1.13
N HIS A 555 -10.60 15.16 -0.23
CA HIS A 555 -9.51 16.02 0.22
C HIS A 555 -8.45 16.25 -0.87
N HIS A 556 -8.09 15.20 -1.61
CA HIS A 556 -7.13 15.29 -2.71
C HIS A 556 -7.71 16.09 -3.87
N GLU A 557 -9.00 15.88 -4.19
CA GLU A 557 -9.73 16.67 -5.18
C GLU A 557 -9.75 18.15 -4.79
N ALA A 558 -10.21 18.47 -3.58
CA ALA A 558 -10.29 19.84 -3.11
C ALA A 558 -8.93 20.55 -3.11
N TRP A 559 -7.87 19.84 -2.71
CA TRP A 559 -6.50 20.36 -2.74
C TRP A 559 -6.02 20.61 -4.17
N ALA A 560 -6.09 19.62 -5.05
CA ALA A 560 -5.60 19.72 -6.42
C ALA A 560 -6.34 20.84 -7.19
N HIS A 561 -7.65 20.99 -6.94
CA HIS A 561 -8.46 22.04 -7.59
C HIS A 561 -8.25 23.43 -6.98
N SER A 562 -7.67 23.53 -5.79
CA SER A 562 -7.35 24.83 -5.17
C SER A 562 -6.03 25.43 -5.65
N LEU A 563 -5.20 24.66 -6.35
CA LEU A 563 -3.88 25.12 -6.80
C LEU A 563 -4.03 26.10 -7.96
N ASP A 564 -3.40 27.27 -7.81
CA ASP A 564 -3.09 28.16 -8.92
C ASP A 564 -1.73 27.80 -9.53
N GLU A 565 -1.25 28.60 -10.48
CA GLU A 565 0.01 28.35 -11.19
C GLU A 565 1.21 28.24 -10.26
N GLU A 566 1.24 29.08 -9.23
CA GLU A 566 2.28 29.05 -8.22
C GLU A 566 2.14 27.79 -7.36
N GLY A 567 0.92 27.46 -6.92
CA GLY A 567 0.62 26.23 -6.18
C GLY A 567 1.00 24.95 -6.94
N LEU A 568 0.76 24.88 -8.26
CA LEU A 568 1.14 23.74 -9.11
C LEU A 568 2.66 23.49 -9.06
N TRP A 569 3.46 24.56 -8.95
CA TRP A 569 4.91 24.49 -8.83
C TRP A 569 5.36 24.20 -7.40
N LEU A 570 4.84 24.94 -6.41
CA LEU A 570 5.24 24.80 -5.01
C LEU A 570 4.96 23.40 -4.45
N HIS A 571 3.91 22.76 -4.94
CA HIS A 571 3.46 21.47 -4.46
C HIS A 571 3.99 20.28 -5.28
N GLN A 572 4.89 20.50 -6.24
CA GLN A 572 5.40 19.46 -7.14
C GLN A 572 6.07 18.26 -6.42
N PHE A 573 6.58 18.45 -5.19
CA PHE A 573 7.20 17.39 -4.39
C PHE A 573 6.23 16.74 -3.40
N ARG A 574 4.96 17.17 -3.40
CA ARG A 574 3.89 16.59 -2.60
C ARG A 574 3.23 15.47 -3.35
N GLU A 575 2.68 15.78 -4.51
CA GLU A 575 2.02 14.81 -5.40
C GLU A 575 2.13 15.32 -6.83
N THR A 576 1.74 14.50 -7.82
CA THR A 576 1.45 15.04 -9.16
C THR A 576 0.33 16.09 -9.05
N THR A 577 0.69 17.37 -9.17
CA THR A 577 -0.24 18.49 -9.00
C THR A 577 -1.28 18.57 -10.12
N VAL A 578 -1.00 17.87 -11.22
CA VAL A 578 -1.90 17.64 -12.34
C VAL A 578 -1.98 16.14 -12.61
N GLN A 579 -3.17 15.55 -12.49
CA GLN A 579 -3.34 14.11 -12.62
C GLN A 579 -3.20 13.65 -14.08
N MET A 580 -2.39 12.61 -14.30
CA MET A 580 -2.00 12.11 -15.63
C MET A 580 -3.16 11.81 -16.58
N PRO A 581 -4.29 11.21 -16.15
CA PRO A 581 -5.37 10.90 -17.09
C PRO A 581 -6.04 12.16 -17.65
N THR A 582 -5.74 13.32 -17.08
CA THR A 582 -6.18 14.63 -17.60
C THR A 582 -5.23 15.26 -18.59
N TRP A 583 -4.02 14.74 -18.77
CA TRP A 583 -2.99 15.44 -19.52
C TRP A 583 -3.33 15.58 -21.00
N ALA A 584 -2.99 16.75 -21.53
CA ALA A 584 -2.91 17.04 -22.93
C ALA A 584 -1.69 17.91 -23.21
N MET A 585 -1.00 17.64 -24.32
CA MET A 585 0.19 18.40 -24.72
C MET A 585 0.43 18.29 -26.22
N ALA A 586 1.24 19.18 -26.78
CA ALA A 586 1.75 18.99 -28.13
C ALA A 586 2.65 17.75 -28.19
N ARG A 587 2.58 16.99 -29.29
CA ARG A 587 3.49 15.84 -29.53
C ARG A 587 4.95 16.27 -29.43
N ALA A 588 5.30 17.42 -30.00
CA ALA A 588 6.66 17.96 -29.92
C ALA A 588 7.13 18.19 -28.47
N THR A 589 6.22 18.52 -27.55
CA THR A 589 6.52 18.65 -26.12
C THR A 589 6.78 17.29 -25.49
N PHE A 590 5.97 16.28 -25.81
CA PHE A 590 6.19 14.90 -25.38
C PHE A 590 7.52 14.34 -25.89
N ASP A 591 7.79 14.48 -27.18
CA ASP A 591 9.03 14.03 -27.82
C ASP A 591 10.26 14.74 -27.24
N ALA A 592 10.13 16.03 -26.92
CA ALA A 592 11.20 16.77 -26.28
C ALA A 592 11.50 16.24 -24.87
N VAL A 593 10.50 15.82 -24.10
CA VAL A 593 10.70 15.20 -22.79
C VAL A 593 11.37 13.83 -22.90
N GLY A 594 11.05 13.07 -23.96
CA GLY A 594 11.62 11.74 -24.22
C GLY A 594 10.67 10.58 -23.95
N GLY A 595 9.38 10.86 -23.74
CA GLY A 595 8.38 9.86 -23.42
C GLY A 595 8.40 9.38 -21.96
N PHE A 596 7.57 8.40 -21.64
CA PHE A 596 7.50 7.82 -20.30
C PHE A 596 8.69 6.88 -20.08
N GLU A 597 9.24 6.87 -18.87
CA GLU A 597 10.10 5.77 -18.44
C GLU A 597 9.23 4.51 -18.27
N GLU A 598 9.69 3.37 -18.80
CA GLU A 598 8.94 2.11 -18.79
C GLU A 598 9.14 1.36 -17.44
N VAL A 599 8.87 2.07 -16.34
CA VAL A 599 9.02 1.64 -14.93
C VAL A 599 7.80 2.10 -14.11
N PRO A 600 7.59 1.60 -12.88
CA PRO A 600 6.53 2.14 -12.00
C PRO A 600 6.72 3.64 -11.71
N ALA A 601 5.61 4.35 -11.46
CA ALA A 601 5.57 5.82 -11.27
C ALA A 601 6.00 6.62 -12.50
N GLU A 602 5.72 6.09 -13.69
CA GLU A 602 6.07 6.69 -14.97
C GLU A 602 5.51 8.11 -15.13
N ASP A 603 4.34 8.36 -14.57
CA ASP A 603 3.66 9.65 -14.65
C ASP A 603 4.37 10.71 -13.81
N LEU A 604 4.74 10.42 -12.56
CA LEU A 604 5.51 11.32 -11.71
C LEU A 604 6.90 11.61 -12.30
N LEU A 605 7.55 10.59 -12.88
CA LEU A 605 8.84 10.74 -13.56
C LEU A 605 8.70 11.64 -14.79
N PHE A 606 7.71 11.39 -15.65
CA PHE A 606 7.42 12.24 -16.81
C PHE A 606 7.08 13.67 -16.39
N PHE A 607 6.27 13.84 -15.36
CA PHE A 607 5.88 15.15 -14.83
C PHE A 607 7.11 15.95 -14.41
N HIS A 608 8.02 15.33 -13.67
CA HIS A 608 9.27 15.96 -13.25
C HIS A 608 10.24 16.20 -14.41
N ALA A 609 10.35 15.28 -15.37
CA ALA A 609 11.15 15.49 -16.57
C ALA A 609 10.59 16.65 -17.44
N HIS A 610 9.27 16.79 -17.51
CA HIS A 610 8.61 17.93 -18.13
C HIS A 610 8.95 19.24 -17.41
N LEU A 611 8.83 19.29 -16.08
CA LEU A 611 9.19 20.46 -15.28
C LEU A 611 10.67 20.84 -15.36
N ASP A 612 11.58 19.87 -15.56
CA ASP A 612 13.01 20.14 -15.77
C ASP A 612 13.28 20.87 -17.10
N ARG A 613 12.35 20.80 -18.06
CA ARG A 613 12.45 21.42 -19.39
C ARG A 613 11.57 22.66 -19.55
N ALA A 614 10.46 22.71 -18.83
CA ALA A 614 9.47 23.76 -18.90
C ALA A 614 9.79 24.89 -17.91
N ALA A 615 9.92 26.11 -18.42
CA ALA A 615 9.80 27.30 -17.59
C ALA A 615 8.29 27.58 -17.40
N ARG A 616 7.72 27.06 -16.30
CA ARG A 616 6.36 27.32 -15.77
C ARG A 616 5.18 26.82 -16.64
N ALA A 617 4.12 26.34 -16.00
CA ALA A 617 2.90 25.81 -16.63
C ALA A 617 1.65 26.60 -16.18
N GLU A 618 0.73 26.88 -17.12
CA GLU A 618 -0.51 27.66 -16.92
C GLU A 618 -1.80 26.78 -16.96
N ARG A 619 -2.90 27.34 -16.43
CA ARG A 619 -4.13 26.79 -15.78
C ARG A 619 -5.10 25.78 -16.51
N PRO A 620 -6.07 25.14 -15.78
CA PRO A 620 -6.59 23.76 -16.03
C PRO A 620 -8.05 23.55 -16.55
N LEU A 621 -8.38 22.38 -17.18
CA LEU A 621 -9.71 21.94 -17.71
C LEU A 621 -9.91 20.36 -17.84
N LEU A 622 -10.58 19.60 -16.93
CA LEU A 622 -11.13 18.19 -17.10
C LEU A 622 -11.39 17.32 -15.82
N ARG A 623 -12.48 16.52 -15.79
CA ARG A 623 -12.79 15.43 -14.82
C ARG A 623 -12.21 13.98 -15.05
N VAL A 624 -11.66 13.33 -14.00
CA VAL A 624 -11.15 11.91 -13.86
C VAL A 624 -12.11 11.13 -12.98
N GLY A 625 -12.38 9.85 -13.24
CA GLY A 625 -13.15 8.96 -12.37
C GLY A 625 -12.48 7.59 -12.28
N GLY A 626 -12.20 7.09 -11.08
CA GLY A 626 -11.68 5.73 -10.90
C GLY A 626 -12.20 5.07 -9.62
N ARG A 627 -12.47 3.76 -9.66
CA ARG A 627 -12.88 2.91 -8.52
C ARG A 627 -11.68 2.19 -7.88
N GLU A 628 -11.93 1.52 -6.75
CA GLU A 628 -10.98 1.01 -5.74
C GLU A 628 -10.08 -0.19 -6.13
N GLU A 629 -9.76 -0.41 -7.41
CA GLU A 629 -8.76 -1.41 -7.82
C GLU A 629 -7.62 -0.73 -8.60
N PRO A 630 -6.34 -0.91 -8.20
CA PRO A 630 -5.24 -0.33 -8.94
C PRO A 630 -5.07 -1.07 -10.28
N LEU A 631 -5.35 -0.40 -11.39
CA LEU A 631 -4.80 -0.78 -12.68
C LEU A 631 -3.28 -0.57 -12.63
N LEU A 632 -2.57 -1.65 -12.98
CA LEU A 632 -1.11 -1.82 -13.10
C LEU A 632 -0.24 -1.25 -11.97
N CYS A 633 0.36 -2.18 -11.20
CA CYS A 633 1.49 -2.00 -10.28
C CYS A 633 1.57 -0.60 -9.65
N PRO A 634 0.80 -0.32 -8.58
CA PRO A 634 0.97 0.93 -7.87
C PRO A 634 2.44 1.01 -7.44
N ALA A 635 3.12 2.06 -7.89
CA ALA A 635 4.48 2.30 -7.45
C ALA A 635 4.51 2.32 -5.93
N ASP A 636 5.46 1.60 -5.34
CA ASP A 636 5.58 1.60 -3.89
C ASP A 636 5.93 3.03 -3.40
N ASP A 637 5.54 3.33 -2.16
CA ASP A 637 5.73 4.65 -1.56
C ASP A 637 7.21 5.11 -1.61
N MET A 638 8.17 4.18 -1.64
CA MET A 638 9.60 4.50 -1.73
C MET A 638 10.02 4.89 -3.13
N THR A 639 9.50 4.25 -4.17
CA THR A 639 9.73 4.62 -5.58
C THR A 639 9.25 6.05 -5.84
N LEU A 640 8.04 6.40 -5.37
CA LEU A 640 7.51 7.76 -5.47
C LEU A 640 8.38 8.77 -4.71
N LEU A 641 8.81 8.41 -3.49
CA LEU A 641 9.67 9.27 -2.67
C LEU A 641 11.06 9.47 -3.30
N GLN A 642 11.62 8.45 -3.93
CA GLN A 642 12.90 8.52 -4.65
C GLN A 642 12.80 9.46 -5.87
N ALA A 643 11.71 9.36 -6.65
CA ALA A 643 11.47 10.27 -7.76
C ALA A 643 11.38 11.73 -7.29
N ARG A 644 10.63 11.99 -6.21
CA ARG A 644 10.51 13.33 -5.59
C ARG A 644 11.83 13.82 -5.02
N ALA A 645 12.59 12.96 -4.34
CA ALA A 645 13.92 13.29 -3.79
C ALA A 645 14.91 13.64 -4.89
N ALA A 646 15.00 12.84 -5.95
CA ALA A 646 15.86 13.12 -7.08
C ALA A 646 15.48 14.44 -7.77
N ALA A 647 14.19 14.72 -7.91
CA ALA A 647 13.70 15.97 -8.47
C ALA A 647 14.02 17.18 -7.55
N PHE A 648 13.90 17.00 -6.24
CA PHE A 648 14.27 18.00 -5.24
C PHE A 648 15.77 18.30 -5.26
N GLU A 649 16.62 17.28 -5.40
CA GLU A 649 18.07 17.47 -5.55
C GLU A 649 18.42 18.30 -6.78
N ARG A 650 17.78 18.03 -7.92
CA ARG A 650 18.02 18.76 -9.17
C ARG A 650 17.56 20.22 -9.10
N ARG A 651 16.36 20.47 -8.58
CA ARG A 651 15.73 21.80 -8.65
C ARG A 651 15.96 22.69 -7.43
N VAL A 652 16.04 22.10 -6.24
CA VAL A 652 16.13 22.84 -4.99
C VAL A 652 17.57 22.87 -4.48
N LEU A 653 18.26 21.73 -4.44
CA LEU A 653 19.64 21.68 -3.92
C LEU A 653 20.70 22.22 -4.88
N SER A 654 20.30 22.61 -6.10
CA SER A 654 21.14 23.40 -7.00
C SER A 654 21.26 24.86 -6.58
N ASP A 655 20.33 25.36 -5.75
CA ASP A 655 20.39 26.71 -5.18
C ASP A 655 21.45 26.76 -4.05
N PRO A 656 22.44 27.68 -4.10
CA PRO A 656 23.44 27.83 -3.05
C PRO A 656 22.87 28.08 -1.64
N ARG A 657 21.65 28.63 -1.54
CA ARG A 657 20.95 28.79 -0.26
C ARG A 657 20.75 27.46 0.46
N TRP A 658 20.62 26.36 -0.29
CA TRP A 658 20.45 24.98 0.18
C TRP A 658 21.77 24.21 0.28
N ALA A 659 22.91 24.92 0.46
CA ALA A 659 24.20 24.29 0.73
C ALA A 659 24.15 23.39 1.98
N THR A 660 23.36 23.79 2.97
CA THR A 660 22.91 22.94 4.08
C THR A 660 21.44 23.19 4.33
N PHE A 661 20.73 22.18 4.85
CA PHE A 661 19.31 22.33 5.17
C PHE A 661 18.87 21.40 6.31
N THR A 662 17.75 21.75 6.93
CA THR A 662 17.12 20.95 7.98
C THR A 662 15.95 20.17 7.39
N VAL A 663 15.76 18.92 7.80
CA VAL A 663 14.55 18.16 7.48
C VAL A 663 13.59 18.24 8.65
N TRP A 664 12.46 18.91 8.46
CA TRP A 664 11.45 19.04 9.49
C TRP A 664 10.55 17.81 9.50
N GLY A 665 10.84 16.91 10.44
CA GLY A 665 10.12 15.68 10.69
C GLY A 665 11.08 14.55 11.07
N ALA A 666 11.36 14.36 12.36
CA ALA A 666 12.13 13.19 12.83
C ALA A 666 11.28 11.89 12.91
N GLY A 667 10.22 11.82 12.11
CA GLY A 667 9.30 10.69 11.99
C GLY A 667 9.74 9.67 10.94
N ARG A 668 8.84 8.76 10.57
CA ARG A 668 9.07 7.78 9.49
C ARG A 668 9.39 8.49 8.18
N ASP A 669 8.57 9.46 7.84
CA ASP A 669 8.55 10.04 6.50
C ASP A 669 9.80 10.92 6.28
N GLY A 670 10.15 11.80 7.23
CA GLY A 670 11.39 12.58 7.11
C GLY A 670 12.67 11.72 7.15
N LYS A 671 12.68 10.61 7.90
CA LYS A 671 13.80 9.64 7.83
C LYS A 671 13.87 8.95 6.47
N ALA A 672 12.72 8.58 5.89
CA ALA A 672 12.64 7.99 4.55
C ALA A 672 13.09 8.98 3.47
N PHE A 673 12.73 10.26 3.59
CA PHE A 673 13.20 11.30 2.67
C PHE A 673 14.72 11.43 2.71
N VAL A 674 15.32 11.52 3.92
CA VAL A 674 16.79 11.54 4.06
C VAL A 674 17.44 10.28 3.47
N ALA A 675 16.78 9.12 3.59
CA ALA A 675 17.23 7.87 2.98
C ALA A 675 17.24 7.93 1.45
N ALA A 676 16.20 8.51 0.86
CA ALA A 676 15.99 8.60 -0.57
C ALA A 676 16.97 9.58 -1.26
N LEU A 677 17.53 10.53 -0.50
CA LEU A 677 18.56 11.45 -1.01
C LEU A 677 19.86 10.72 -1.39
N SER A 678 20.52 11.21 -2.43
CA SER A 678 21.90 10.83 -2.78
C SER A 678 22.87 11.10 -1.62
N ALA A 679 24.01 10.42 -1.60
CA ALA A 679 25.02 10.63 -0.56
C ALA A 679 25.50 12.11 -0.49
N ALA A 680 25.58 12.78 -1.64
CA ALA A 680 26.00 14.18 -1.74
C ALA A 680 24.93 15.17 -1.24
N ALA A 681 23.64 14.88 -1.48
CA ALA A 681 22.55 15.67 -0.93
C ALA A 681 22.38 15.43 0.56
N ARG A 682 22.53 14.18 1.00
CA ARG A 682 22.38 13.78 2.39
C ARG A 682 23.42 14.39 3.31
N SER A 683 24.66 14.55 2.86
CA SER A 683 25.72 15.21 3.64
C SER A 683 25.44 16.69 3.90
N ARG A 684 24.47 17.29 3.19
CA ARG A 684 24.00 18.67 3.41
C ARG A 684 22.90 18.76 4.48
N VAL A 685 22.33 17.63 4.90
CA VAL A 685 21.35 17.60 5.99
C VAL A 685 22.09 17.84 7.30
N VAL A 686 21.75 18.92 8.01
CA VAL A 686 22.43 19.29 9.26
C VAL A 686 21.68 18.86 10.52
N ALA A 687 20.37 18.67 10.42
CA ALA A 687 19.52 18.23 11.52
C ALA A 687 18.20 17.66 11.01
N LEU A 688 17.57 16.85 11.86
CA LEU A 688 16.13 16.62 11.82
C LEU A 688 15.46 17.57 12.82
N ALA A 689 14.30 18.14 12.50
CA ALA A 689 13.52 18.93 13.45
C ALA A 689 12.24 18.20 13.86
N ASP A 690 11.89 18.24 15.15
CA ASP A 690 10.65 17.66 15.68
C ASP A 690 10.16 18.50 16.87
N ILE A 691 8.85 18.45 17.14
CA ILE A 691 8.24 19.12 18.29
C ILE A 691 8.17 18.20 19.51
N ASN A 692 8.32 16.88 19.29
CA ASN A 692 8.23 15.89 20.35
C ASN A 692 9.47 16.00 21.27
N PRO A 693 9.30 16.37 22.55
CA PRO A 693 10.42 16.55 23.48
C PRO A 693 11.19 15.26 23.76
N ARG A 694 10.59 14.08 23.51
CA ARG A 694 11.29 12.78 23.63
C ARG A 694 12.30 12.53 22.52
N LYS A 695 12.21 13.26 21.42
CA LYS A 695 13.14 13.14 20.29
C LYS A 695 14.14 14.28 20.26
N VAL A 696 13.75 15.47 20.71
CA VAL A 696 14.62 16.64 20.73
C VAL A 696 15.81 16.40 21.67
N GLY A 697 17.02 16.68 21.19
CA GLY A 697 18.26 16.42 21.90
C GLY A 697 18.87 15.05 21.63
N GLU A 698 18.13 14.13 20.99
CA GLU A 698 18.64 12.83 20.58
C GLU A 698 19.47 12.91 19.30
N LEU A 699 20.34 11.91 19.11
CA LEU A 699 21.07 11.70 17.86
C LEU A 699 20.36 10.64 17.03
N TYR A 700 19.82 11.04 15.88
CA TYR A 700 19.36 10.09 14.88
C TYR A 700 20.58 9.46 14.21
N THR A 701 20.86 8.20 14.52
CA THR A 701 21.85 7.41 13.79
C THR A 701 21.14 6.47 12.83
N ASN A 702 21.50 6.54 11.56
CA ASN A 702 21.03 5.59 10.58
C ASN A 702 21.83 4.29 10.68
N HIS A 703 21.19 3.21 11.11
CA HIS A 703 21.80 1.87 11.16
C HIS A 703 21.31 0.93 10.03
N ARG A 704 20.28 1.30 9.26
CA ARG A 704 19.51 0.34 8.44
C ARG A 704 18.86 0.87 7.16
N LEU A 705 19.15 2.10 6.70
CA LEU A 705 18.58 2.58 5.45
C LEU A 705 19.36 2.05 4.25
N ARG A 706 18.60 1.61 3.24
CA ARG A 706 19.12 1.24 1.93
C ARG A 706 19.02 2.43 0.99
N GLY A 707 20.03 2.61 0.13
CA GLY A 707 20.03 3.62 -0.91
C GLY A 707 18.98 3.33 -1.97
N SER A 708 18.87 4.22 -2.95
CA SER A 708 18.02 4.01 -4.13
C SER A 708 18.38 2.75 -4.93
N ASP A 709 19.60 2.25 -4.75
CA ASP A 709 20.14 0.99 -5.31
C ASP A 709 19.92 -0.24 -4.41
N GLY A 710 19.25 -0.09 -3.27
CA GLY A 710 19.05 -1.18 -2.31
C GLY A 710 20.27 -1.50 -1.44
N ALA A 711 21.41 -0.81 -1.59
CA ALA A 711 22.61 -1.05 -0.80
C ALA A 711 22.53 -0.40 0.58
N LEU A 712 23.09 -1.04 1.63
CA LEU A 712 23.16 -0.44 2.96
C LEU A 712 24.00 0.84 2.92
N LEU A 713 23.39 1.93 3.35
CA LEU A 713 24.05 3.24 3.39
C LEU A 713 25.01 3.28 4.59
N PRO A 714 26.17 3.94 4.45
CA PRO A 714 27.07 4.14 5.59
C PRO A 714 26.35 4.88 6.72
N PRO A 715 26.63 4.54 7.99
CA PRO A 715 26.00 5.20 9.13
C PRO A 715 26.27 6.69 9.08
N PHE A 716 25.21 7.48 9.21
CA PHE A 716 25.30 8.91 9.40
C PHE A 716 24.47 9.28 10.62
N THR A 717 24.91 10.32 11.33
CA THR A 717 24.28 10.78 12.55
C THR A 717 23.83 12.22 12.38
N LEU A 718 22.54 12.48 12.64
CA LEU A 718 21.95 13.81 12.61
C LEU A 718 21.39 14.17 13.99
N PRO A 719 21.66 15.38 14.52
CA PRO A 719 20.97 15.84 15.71
C PRO A 719 19.49 16.05 15.42
N VAL A 720 18.65 15.72 16.40
CA VAL A 720 17.24 16.08 16.38
C VAL A 720 17.06 17.36 17.19
N VAL A 721 16.74 18.46 16.52
CA VAL A 721 16.53 19.79 17.14
C VAL A 721 15.06 20.09 17.31
N HIS A 722 14.72 21.03 18.20
CA HIS A 722 13.36 21.52 18.31
C HIS A 722 12.98 22.32 17.05
N THR A 723 11.71 22.30 16.64
CA THR A 723 11.24 23.06 15.45
C THR A 723 11.51 24.56 15.52
N ARG A 724 11.61 25.12 16.73
CA ARG A 724 11.98 26.53 16.98
C ARG A 724 13.46 26.83 16.75
N ASP A 725 14.31 25.80 16.77
CA ASP A 725 15.77 25.92 16.66
C ASP A 725 16.26 25.60 15.24
N ILE A 726 15.34 25.43 14.29
CA ILE A 726 15.65 25.25 12.88
C ILE A 726 16.56 26.39 12.40
N ARG A 727 17.65 26.04 11.72
CA ARG A 727 18.56 26.99 11.08
C ARG A 727 18.69 26.67 9.60
N GLY A 728 18.44 27.67 8.76
CA GLY A 728 18.56 27.56 7.31
C GLY A 728 17.31 27.02 6.63
N PRO A 729 17.41 26.70 5.33
CA PRO A 729 16.28 26.18 4.57
C PRO A 729 15.75 24.85 5.10
N VAL A 730 14.49 24.56 4.80
CA VAL A 730 13.78 23.44 5.40
C VAL A 730 13.00 22.61 4.39
N ALA A 731 13.33 21.33 4.32
CA ALA A 731 12.46 20.34 3.70
C ALA A 731 11.44 19.86 4.75
N VAL A 732 10.18 20.23 4.57
CA VAL A 732 9.09 19.90 5.48
C VAL A 732 8.53 18.53 5.13
N CYS A 733 8.70 17.63 6.09
CA CYS A 733 8.43 16.22 5.99
C CYS A 733 7.41 15.78 7.07
N VAL A 734 6.39 16.60 7.27
CA VAL A 734 5.30 16.36 8.22
C VAL A 734 3.96 16.59 7.55
N SER A 735 2.99 15.72 7.83
CA SER A 735 1.64 15.85 7.26
C SER A 735 0.96 17.14 7.72
N LEU A 736 0.41 17.89 6.76
CA LEU A 736 -0.36 19.11 7.00
C LEU A 736 -1.72 18.88 7.68
N ARG A 737 -2.11 17.62 7.96
CA ARG A 737 -3.41 17.20 8.51
C ARG A 737 -3.77 17.74 9.92
N ARG A 738 -2.92 18.56 10.55
CA ARG A 738 -3.18 19.16 11.88
C ARG A 738 -3.76 20.58 11.85
N ALA A 739 -4.16 21.08 10.68
CA ALA A 739 -4.90 22.34 10.59
C ALA A 739 -6.41 22.05 10.52
N GLU A 740 -7.04 21.78 11.67
CA GLU A 740 -8.50 21.82 11.77
C GLU A 740 -8.97 23.29 11.84
N GLU A 741 -9.98 23.58 11.01
CA GLU A 741 -10.99 24.64 11.13
C GLU A 741 -10.50 26.07 11.42
N GLY A 742 -10.32 26.86 10.34
CA GLY A 742 -10.47 28.32 10.38
C GLY A 742 -9.26 29.14 10.83
N GLY A 743 -8.06 28.55 10.88
CA GLY A 743 -6.82 29.25 11.24
C GLY A 743 -5.58 28.80 10.45
N GLU A 744 -4.52 29.59 10.54
CA GLU A 744 -3.20 29.24 10.00
C GLU A 744 -2.63 28.02 10.75
N GLY A 745 -2.35 26.94 10.02
CA GLY A 745 -1.82 25.70 10.58
C GLY A 745 -0.54 25.92 11.38
N GLU A 746 -0.29 25.06 12.38
CA GLU A 746 0.87 25.16 13.29
C GLU A 746 2.21 25.22 12.54
N ILE A 747 2.33 24.47 11.43
CA ILE A 747 3.53 24.46 10.58
C ILE A 747 3.72 25.82 9.90
N GLN A 748 2.66 26.38 9.31
CA GLN A 748 2.71 27.69 8.65
C GLN A 748 3.05 28.80 9.65
N ARG A 749 2.47 28.76 10.85
CA ARG A 749 2.79 29.72 11.92
C ARG A 749 4.26 29.65 12.34
N VAL A 750 4.80 28.44 12.54
CA VAL A 750 6.20 28.26 12.92
C VAL A 750 7.13 28.64 11.77
N ALA A 751 6.81 28.27 10.52
CA ALA A 751 7.57 28.68 9.33
C ALA A 751 7.65 30.21 9.20
N ARG A 752 6.50 30.90 9.35
CA ARG A 752 6.45 32.37 9.35
C ARG A 752 7.26 32.97 10.50
N GLY A 753 7.15 32.40 11.70
CA GLY A 753 7.91 32.85 12.88
C GLY A 753 9.43 32.70 12.71
N LEU A 754 9.88 31.79 11.86
CA LEU A 754 11.28 31.56 11.50
C LEU A 754 11.71 32.35 10.25
N GLY A 755 10.81 33.10 9.62
CA GLY A 755 11.09 33.82 8.37
C GLY A 755 11.33 32.91 7.16
N LEU A 756 10.80 31.68 7.19
CA LEU A 756 10.89 30.73 6.09
C LEU A 756 9.87 31.08 5.00
N VAL A 757 10.30 31.05 3.74
CA VAL A 757 9.51 31.41 2.57
C VAL A 757 9.33 30.16 1.70
N GLU A 758 8.08 29.76 1.49
CA GLU A 758 7.75 28.60 0.64
C GLU A 758 8.26 28.82 -0.79
N GLY A 759 8.86 27.80 -1.39
CA GLY A 759 9.48 27.87 -2.71
C GLY A 759 10.91 28.43 -2.72
N GLU A 760 11.35 29.07 -1.63
CA GLU A 760 12.68 29.67 -1.53
C GLU A 760 13.54 29.00 -0.45
N THR A 761 13.13 29.12 0.81
CA THR A 761 13.81 28.56 1.98
C THR A 761 12.98 27.46 2.64
N LEU A 762 11.83 27.11 2.08
CA LEU A 762 10.98 26.04 2.58
C LEU A 762 10.29 25.31 1.44
N TRP A 763 10.35 23.98 1.46
CA TRP A 763 9.67 23.11 0.51
C TRP A 763 8.99 21.97 1.25
N TYR A 764 7.75 21.66 0.87
CA TYR A 764 7.03 20.52 1.43
C TYR A 764 7.28 19.30 0.55
N ILE A 765 7.71 18.23 1.19
CA ILE A 765 7.95 16.94 0.56
C ILE A 765 7.00 15.96 1.22
N PHE A 766 5.81 15.71 0.67
CA PHE A 766 4.94 14.54 0.95
C PHE A 766 3.65 14.48 0.15
#